data_AF-A0A0B7AQW4-F1
#
_entry.id   AF-A0A0B7AQW4-F1
#
_cell.length_a   1.000
_cell.length_b   1.000
_cell.length_c   1.000
_cell.angle_alpha   90.00
_cell.angle_beta   90.00
_cell.angle_gamma   90.00
#
_symmetry.space_group_name_H-M   'P 1'
#
loop_
_entity.id
_entity.type
_entity.pdbx_description
1 polymer ?
#
loop_
_entity_poly.entity_id
_entity_poly.type
_entity_poly.pdbx_seq_one_letter_code
_entity_poly.pdbx_strand_id
1 'polypeptide(L)'
;MESTVDTLSHIGDYQSEIDRLTKELNETTNEKLQAAEYGLVVLEEKQQLLQQYEDLEAQLETTRTELDCAKEALNRHQSTFKKHHESGVHQEEKFVEETAKREENYQSSITDLEQDLKSTRASHVRVVSENERLSSEVADLNHQVETLEVQRQQFRHELKEFKIRENRNLTDYAELEEENITLQKQVSQLKQNQVEFESTKHETLRLQGELEDLNMQLDELAGLKAIVEKKLEEALTSLAQEREQKHNVKKELDQRITQESMFNLSNLAHFSGLSEGLSFNNHHDADDDMDGSVHPTLKRIEADFFPGHKNSNGPTPRPGTVGDILSEIQVTEVGKLESLLEQSESEKMELQKALDEARTLIEDTQKDLIEQKERADNLKATIAHVTSRHDRMAFMPNDMQVSYDEGLLAEIAIETDPDKKVVLELKQNLQHNEKKYTTAMREINNLRGEISRLQNRNSIIGGDPSIDKALGELKSKCDQYERTIKEQEHSLQSVTRSASMAQSNLNNLQSELSRITEDLAQVYHLVCQVTGDTPSRVMLDHAKGGVVNDPESSEDPSPSAGSPADENIKSVIDNVKNLKVGDTNISVICEPTFTSTPKPDEKKTKSRPRSRTSPNNNNKSDPTSCGTLSETIVDQVKFLRHAIEHLMEMFKQWQ
;
A
#
# COMPACT_ATOMS: atom_id res chain seq x y z
N MET A 1 83.39 -195.54 9.13
CA MET A 1 83.69 -194.32 8.35
C MET A 1 82.50 -194.07 7.43
N GLU A 2 81.41 -193.49 7.94
CA GLU A 2 80.21 -193.17 7.11
C GLU A 2 79.30 -192.09 7.72
N SER A 3 79.67 -191.46 8.85
CA SER A 3 78.82 -190.47 9.56
C SER A 3 79.35 -189.03 9.45
N THR A 4 80.48 -188.79 8.80
CA THR A 4 81.07 -187.46 8.63
C THR A 4 80.67 -186.78 7.31
N VAL A 5 79.97 -187.48 6.41
CA VAL A 5 79.61 -186.96 5.08
C VAL A 5 78.22 -186.31 5.08
N ASP A 6 77.25 -186.84 5.83
CA ASP A 6 75.89 -186.25 5.94
C ASP A 6 75.85 -184.94 6.74
N THR A 7 76.77 -184.76 7.70
CA THR A 7 76.89 -183.49 8.43
C THR A 7 77.46 -182.38 7.56
N LEU A 8 78.32 -182.70 6.58
CA LEU A 8 78.91 -181.72 5.66
C LEU A 8 77.92 -181.23 4.59
N SER A 9 77.00 -182.09 4.12
CA SER A 9 75.97 -181.68 3.15
C SER A 9 74.93 -180.75 3.78
N HIS A 10 74.44 -181.05 4.99
CA HIS A 10 73.52 -180.16 5.69
C HIS A 10 74.16 -178.81 6.05
N ILE A 11 75.45 -178.78 6.41
CA ILE A 11 76.17 -177.51 6.66
C ILE A 11 76.25 -176.65 5.38
N GLY A 12 76.44 -177.25 4.20
CA GLY A 12 76.49 -176.53 2.92
C GLY A 12 75.15 -175.92 2.48
N ASP A 13 74.05 -176.65 2.71
CA ASP A 13 72.70 -176.16 2.42
C ASP A 13 72.29 -175.03 3.38
N TYR A 14 72.62 -175.16 4.68
CA TYR A 14 72.41 -174.08 5.66
C TYR A 14 73.29 -172.85 5.37
N GLN A 15 74.53 -173.03 4.89
CA GLN A 15 75.39 -171.91 4.48
C GLN A 15 74.83 -171.17 3.27
N SER A 16 74.35 -171.89 2.25
CA SER A 16 73.74 -171.28 1.06
C SER A 16 72.44 -170.55 1.40
N GLU A 17 71.62 -171.09 2.32
CA GLU A 17 70.40 -170.44 2.77
C GLU A 17 70.70 -169.24 3.69
N ILE A 18 71.75 -169.30 4.53
CA ILE A 18 72.25 -168.15 5.29
C ILE A 18 72.72 -167.04 4.33
N ASP A 19 73.46 -167.38 3.27
CA ASP A 19 73.93 -166.40 2.28
C ASP A 19 72.78 -165.76 1.50
N ARG A 20 71.77 -166.56 1.13
CA ARG A 20 70.54 -166.07 0.50
C ARG A 20 69.77 -165.14 1.43
N LEU A 21 69.51 -165.55 2.67
CA LEU A 21 68.81 -164.74 3.66
C LEU A 21 69.61 -163.48 4.01
N THR A 22 70.95 -163.55 4.02
CA THR A 22 71.83 -162.39 4.22
C THR A 22 71.73 -161.42 3.04
N LYS A 23 71.67 -161.94 1.82
CA LYS A 23 71.49 -161.13 0.61
C LYS A 23 70.11 -160.49 0.57
N GLU A 24 69.05 -161.24 0.86
CA GLU A 24 67.67 -160.75 0.91
C GLU A 24 67.47 -159.75 2.06
N LEU A 25 68.12 -159.97 3.21
CA LEU A 25 68.19 -159.02 4.32
C LEU A 25 68.94 -157.75 3.91
N ASN A 26 70.07 -157.86 3.21
CA ASN A 26 70.81 -156.70 2.70
C ASN A 26 70.04 -155.94 1.63
N GLU A 27 69.37 -156.62 0.71
CA GLU A 27 68.48 -156.01 -0.28
C GLU A 27 67.33 -155.28 0.42
N THR A 28 66.65 -155.93 1.38
CA THR A 28 65.60 -155.31 2.19
C THR A 28 66.12 -154.12 3.01
N THR A 29 67.36 -154.19 3.52
CA THR A 29 67.98 -153.13 4.32
C THR A 29 68.38 -151.95 3.44
N ASN A 30 68.91 -152.21 2.25
CA ASN A 30 69.22 -151.18 1.26
C ASN A 30 67.95 -150.51 0.71
N GLU A 31 66.90 -151.28 0.44
CA GLU A 31 65.59 -150.72 0.05
C GLU A 31 64.98 -149.88 1.18
N LYS A 32 65.14 -150.28 2.45
CA LYS A 32 64.73 -149.48 3.61
C LYS A 32 65.55 -148.20 3.75
N LEU A 33 66.87 -148.26 3.55
CA LEU A 33 67.74 -147.09 3.56
C LEU A 33 67.39 -146.14 2.41
N GLN A 34 67.21 -146.67 1.20
CA GLN A 34 66.84 -145.90 0.03
C GLN A 34 65.44 -145.26 0.19
N ALA A 35 64.48 -145.98 0.78
CA ALA A 35 63.17 -145.42 1.12
C ALA A 35 63.25 -144.34 2.22
N ALA A 36 64.16 -144.48 3.18
CA ALA A 36 64.39 -143.46 4.21
C ALA A 36 65.09 -142.22 3.64
N GLU A 37 66.05 -142.40 2.72
CA GLU A 37 66.70 -141.31 1.98
C GLU A 37 65.70 -140.55 1.11
N TYR A 38 64.89 -141.26 0.31
CA TYR A 38 63.79 -140.63 -0.43
C TYR A 38 62.76 -139.99 0.50
N GLY A 39 62.45 -140.62 1.64
CA GLY A 39 61.57 -140.06 2.66
C GLY A 39 62.11 -138.76 3.26
N LEU A 40 63.42 -138.66 3.50
CA LEU A 40 64.08 -137.47 4.00
C LEU A 40 64.06 -136.35 2.95
N VAL A 41 64.40 -136.64 1.70
CA VAL A 41 64.32 -135.66 0.60
C VAL A 41 62.90 -135.14 0.45
N VAL A 42 61.88 -136.01 0.49
CA VAL A 42 60.47 -135.60 0.44
C VAL A 42 60.08 -134.75 1.66
N LEU A 43 60.60 -135.05 2.85
CA LEU A 43 60.36 -134.24 4.04
C LEU A 43 61.05 -132.87 3.96
N GLU A 44 62.27 -132.79 3.41
CA GLU A 44 62.99 -131.54 3.18
C GLU A 44 62.28 -130.69 2.11
N GLU A 45 61.85 -131.29 0.99
CA GLU A 45 61.04 -130.62 -0.04
C GLU A 45 59.71 -130.13 0.55
N LYS A 46 59.04 -130.93 1.37
CA LYS A 46 57.84 -130.53 2.09
C LYS A 46 58.12 -129.36 3.04
N GLN A 47 59.22 -129.38 3.78
CA GLN A 47 59.61 -128.29 4.69
C GLN A 47 59.92 -127.00 3.91
N GLN A 48 60.63 -127.10 2.79
CA GLN A 48 60.90 -125.97 1.91
C GLN A 48 59.62 -125.40 1.30
N LEU A 49 58.70 -126.26 0.85
CA LEU A 49 57.39 -125.85 0.36
C LEU A 49 56.54 -125.18 1.44
N LEU A 50 56.57 -125.70 2.68
CA LEU A 50 55.88 -125.08 3.82
C LEU A 50 56.47 -123.70 4.12
N GLN A 51 57.79 -123.56 4.15
CA GLN A 51 58.43 -122.25 4.35
C GLN A 51 58.06 -121.27 3.25
N GLN A 52 58.09 -121.69 1.98
CA GLN A 52 57.67 -120.85 0.86
C GLN A 52 56.19 -120.46 0.97
N TYR A 53 55.33 -121.36 1.44
CA TYR A 53 53.92 -121.08 1.66
C TYR A 53 53.72 -120.06 2.79
N GLU A 54 54.41 -120.22 3.93
CA GLU A 54 54.39 -119.28 5.05
C GLU A 54 54.91 -117.89 4.62
N ASP A 55 56.01 -117.84 3.86
CA ASP A 55 56.57 -116.60 3.34
C ASP A 55 55.60 -115.92 2.35
N LEU A 56 54.95 -116.70 1.48
CA LEU A 56 53.91 -116.21 0.56
C LEU A 56 52.69 -115.69 1.32
N GLU A 57 52.25 -116.39 2.37
CA GLU A 57 51.12 -115.97 3.21
C GLU A 57 51.45 -114.67 3.97
N ALA A 58 52.67 -114.54 4.50
CA ALA A 58 53.15 -113.31 5.12
C ALA A 58 53.22 -112.13 4.12
N GLN A 59 53.67 -112.38 2.88
CA GLN A 59 53.67 -111.37 1.82
C GLN A 59 52.24 -111.00 1.39
N LEU A 60 51.33 -111.97 1.30
CA LEU A 60 49.91 -111.72 1.01
C LEU A 60 49.26 -110.87 2.10
N GLU A 61 49.52 -111.17 3.37
CA GLU A 61 48.96 -110.37 4.46
C GLU A 61 49.58 -108.96 4.50
N THR A 62 50.89 -108.83 4.26
CA THR A 62 51.56 -107.52 4.15
C THR A 62 50.95 -106.69 3.02
N THR A 63 50.84 -107.23 1.81
CA THR A 63 50.22 -106.53 0.67
C THR A 63 48.75 -106.20 0.90
N ARG A 64 48.01 -107.04 1.63
CA ARG A 64 46.64 -106.76 2.04
C ARG A 64 46.55 -105.57 2.99
N THR A 65 47.40 -105.53 4.01
CA THR A 65 47.43 -104.39 4.95
C THR A 65 47.86 -103.08 4.26
N GLU A 66 48.84 -103.13 3.35
CA GLU A 66 49.25 -101.98 2.53
C GLU A 66 48.11 -101.49 1.63
N LEU A 67 47.39 -102.42 1.00
CA LEU A 67 46.22 -102.10 0.18
C LEU A 67 45.13 -101.41 1.00
N ASP A 68 44.85 -101.88 2.22
CA ASP A 68 43.85 -101.28 3.09
C ASP A 68 44.31 -99.91 3.61
N CYS A 69 45.59 -99.74 3.94
CA CYS A 69 46.17 -98.43 4.26
C CYS A 69 46.06 -97.46 3.08
N ALA A 70 46.31 -97.91 1.85
CA ALA A 70 46.18 -97.10 0.65
C ALA A 70 44.71 -96.70 0.38
N LYS A 71 43.76 -97.62 0.55
CA LYS A 71 42.31 -97.32 0.46
C LYS A 71 41.88 -96.30 1.51
N GLU A 72 42.32 -96.45 2.75
CA GLU A 72 42.02 -95.48 3.81
C GLU A 72 42.60 -94.10 3.50
N ALA A 73 43.86 -94.04 3.04
CA ALA A 73 44.50 -92.78 2.66
C ALA A 73 43.77 -92.11 1.49
N LEU A 74 43.36 -92.88 0.48
CA LEU A 74 42.56 -92.37 -0.64
C LEU A 74 41.20 -91.83 -0.18
N ASN A 75 40.49 -92.58 0.67
CA ASN A 75 39.20 -92.14 1.22
C ASN A 75 39.34 -90.87 2.07
N ARG A 76 40.37 -90.80 2.91
CA ARG A 76 40.69 -89.59 3.69
C ARG A 76 40.97 -88.42 2.76
N HIS A 77 41.80 -88.60 1.73
CA HIS A 77 42.11 -87.56 0.75
C HIS A 77 40.87 -87.09 -0.04
N GLN A 78 40.01 -88.01 -0.47
CA GLN A 78 38.76 -87.67 -1.15
C GLN A 78 37.83 -86.88 -0.24
N SER A 79 37.70 -87.27 1.04
CA SER A 79 36.87 -86.56 2.01
C SER A 79 37.41 -85.17 2.33
N THR A 80 38.72 -85.02 2.55
CA THR A 80 39.33 -83.70 2.81
C THR A 80 39.25 -82.80 1.59
N PHE A 81 39.50 -83.33 0.38
CA PHE A 81 39.36 -82.60 -0.86
C PHE A 81 37.93 -82.10 -1.06
N LYS A 82 36.93 -82.97 -0.85
CA LYS A 82 35.50 -82.59 -0.95
C LYS A 82 35.15 -81.47 0.04
N LYS A 83 35.55 -81.60 1.31
CA LYS A 83 35.32 -80.56 2.32
C LYS A 83 36.02 -79.24 1.98
N HIS A 84 37.25 -79.28 1.47
CA HIS A 84 37.96 -78.08 1.07
C HIS A 84 37.27 -77.42 -0.12
N HIS A 85 36.86 -78.20 -1.12
CA HIS A 85 36.12 -77.68 -2.27
C HIS A 85 34.79 -77.06 -1.85
N GLU A 86 33.99 -77.75 -1.02
CA GLU A 86 32.74 -77.23 -0.46
C GLU A 86 32.96 -75.93 0.33
N SER A 87 34.00 -75.87 1.17
CA SER A 87 34.35 -74.65 1.91
C SER A 87 34.78 -73.51 0.99
N GLY A 88 35.46 -73.81 -0.12
CA GLY A 88 35.86 -72.81 -1.12
C GLY A 88 34.66 -72.23 -1.85
N VAL A 89 33.75 -73.10 -2.31
CA VAL A 89 32.49 -72.69 -2.96
C VAL A 89 31.63 -71.87 -2.00
N HIS A 90 31.46 -72.30 -0.75
CA HIS A 90 30.64 -71.57 0.22
C HIS A 90 31.22 -70.19 0.56
N GLN A 91 32.55 -70.07 0.61
CA GLN A 91 33.20 -68.78 0.80
C GLN A 91 33.02 -67.85 -0.41
N GLU A 92 33.11 -68.38 -1.63
CA GLU A 92 32.83 -67.63 -2.87
C GLU A 92 31.36 -67.17 -2.92
N GLU A 93 30.41 -68.06 -2.64
CA GLU A 93 28.98 -67.74 -2.54
C GLU A 93 28.71 -66.63 -1.52
N LYS A 94 29.35 -66.68 -0.35
CA LYS A 94 29.21 -65.63 0.68
C LYS A 94 29.76 -64.29 0.20
N PHE A 95 30.91 -64.27 -0.49
CA PHE A 95 31.45 -63.04 -1.06
C PHE A 95 30.53 -62.46 -2.15
N VAL A 96 29.94 -63.31 -2.99
CA VAL A 96 28.96 -62.89 -4.00
C VAL A 96 27.71 -62.33 -3.33
N GLU A 97 27.18 -62.99 -2.31
CA GLU A 97 26.00 -62.51 -1.55
C GLU A 97 26.28 -61.18 -0.86
N GLU A 98 27.44 -61.02 -0.22
CA GLU A 98 27.83 -59.75 0.40
C GLU A 98 27.98 -58.62 -0.63
N THR A 99 28.52 -58.94 -1.81
CA THR A 99 28.64 -57.98 -2.91
C THR A 99 27.28 -57.59 -3.47
N ALA A 100 26.38 -58.54 -3.66
CA ALA A 100 25.01 -58.30 -4.11
C ALA A 100 24.23 -57.44 -3.11
N LYS A 101 24.33 -57.72 -1.80
CA LYS A 101 23.69 -56.89 -0.75
C LYS A 101 24.26 -55.48 -0.71
N ARG A 102 25.57 -55.32 -0.87
CA ARG A 102 26.20 -54.00 -0.94
C ARG A 102 25.71 -53.22 -2.17
N GLU A 103 25.60 -53.88 -3.31
CA GLU A 103 25.06 -53.29 -4.52
C GLU A 103 23.58 -52.89 -4.37
N GLU A 104 22.75 -53.76 -3.80
CA GLU A 104 21.33 -53.46 -3.49
C GLU A 104 21.19 -52.24 -2.59
N ASN A 105 22.01 -52.14 -1.52
CA ASN A 105 22.01 -50.99 -0.63
C ASN A 105 22.40 -49.69 -1.36
N TYR A 106 23.40 -49.74 -2.23
CA TYR A 106 23.79 -48.58 -3.04
C TYR A 106 22.69 -48.22 -4.05
N GLN A 107 22.06 -49.19 -4.68
CA GLN A 107 20.93 -48.96 -5.59
C GLN A 107 19.76 -48.30 -4.85
N SER A 108 19.38 -48.79 -3.66
CA SER A 108 18.34 -48.17 -2.83
C SER A 108 18.69 -46.73 -2.46
N SER A 109 19.94 -46.49 -2.03
CA SER A 109 20.39 -45.14 -1.67
C SER A 109 20.37 -44.18 -2.86
N ILE A 110 20.73 -44.67 -4.06
CA ILE A 110 20.64 -43.88 -5.30
C ILE A 110 19.18 -43.53 -5.60
N THR A 111 18.27 -44.50 -5.52
CA THR A 111 16.84 -44.25 -5.81
C THR A 111 16.23 -43.25 -4.83
N ASP A 112 16.58 -43.33 -3.55
CA ASP A 112 16.09 -42.38 -2.53
C ASP A 112 16.60 -40.97 -2.81
N LEU A 113 17.89 -40.82 -3.11
CA LEU A 113 18.49 -39.53 -3.48
C LEU A 113 17.88 -38.95 -4.76
N GLU A 114 17.63 -39.78 -5.78
CA GLU A 114 16.96 -39.34 -7.02
C GLU A 114 15.53 -38.87 -6.76
N GLN A 115 14.79 -39.56 -5.90
CA GLN A 115 13.44 -39.17 -5.49
C GLN A 115 13.44 -37.86 -4.72
N ASP A 116 14.36 -37.69 -3.75
CA ASP A 116 14.51 -36.45 -2.98
C ASP A 116 14.90 -35.27 -3.86
N LEU A 117 15.79 -35.50 -4.82
CA LEU A 117 16.20 -34.49 -5.80
C LEU A 117 15.00 -34.08 -6.67
N LYS A 118 14.21 -35.05 -7.16
CA LYS A 118 12.99 -34.78 -7.93
C LYS A 118 11.95 -34.01 -7.11
N SER A 119 11.74 -34.41 -5.85
CA SER A 119 10.82 -33.74 -4.93
C SER A 119 11.24 -32.30 -4.64
N THR A 120 12.54 -32.09 -4.36
CA THR A 120 13.13 -30.77 -4.10
C THR A 120 13.03 -29.86 -5.33
N ARG A 121 13.33 -30.38 -6.53
CA ARG A 121 13.14 -29.63 -7.78
C ARG A 121 11.70 -29.20 -7.99
N ALA A 122 10.73 -30.10 -7.77
CA ALA A 122 9.31 -29.76 -7.89
C ALA A 122 8.90 -28.68 -6.87
N SER A 123 9.39 -28.77 -5.63
CA SER A 123 9.16 -27.75 -4.61
C SER A 123 9.76 -26.39 -4.99
N HIS A 124 10.99 -26.39 -5.51
CA HIS A 124 11.65 -25.18 -5.98
C HIS A 124 10.86 -24.47 -7.09
N VAL A 125 10.39 -25.21 -8.10
CA VAL A 125 9.54 -24.64 -9.17
C VAL A 125 8.27 -24.02 -8.61
N ARG A 126 7.59 -24.69 -7.66
CA ARG A 126 6.40 -24.12 -6.99
C ARG A 126 6.71 -22.80 -6.29
N VAL A 127 7.79 -22.75 -5.51
CA VAL A 127 8.20 -21.53 -4.79
C VAL A 127 8.57 -20.41 -5.76
N VAL A 128 9.27 -20.70 -6.86
CA VAL A 128 9.60 -19.71 -7.89
C VAL A 128 8.33 -19.14 -8.53
N SER A 129 7.37 -20.00 -8.92
CA SER A 129 6.11 -19.54 -9.51
C SER A 129 5.28 -18.68 -8.56
N GLU A 130 5.25 -19.01 -7.26
CA GLU A 130 4.55 -18.21 -6.26
C GLU A 130 5.27 -16.87 -6.00
N ASN A 131 6.60 -16.86 -6.04
CA ASN A 131 7.38 -15.62 -5.92
C ASN A 131 7.17 -14.70 -7.13
N GLU A 132 7.09 -15.23 -8.35
CA GLU A 132 6.73 -14.47 -9.56
C GLU A 132 5.31 -13.90 -9.45
N ARG A 133 4.34 -14.70 -8.98
CA ARG A 133 2.97 -14.25 -8.75
C ARG A 133 2.89 -13.12 -7.72
N LEU A 134 3.56 -13.28 -6.57
CA LEU A 134 3.63 -12.26 -5.53
C LEU A 134 4.37 -11.01 -6.02
N SER A 135 5.41 -11.16 -6.83
CA SER A 135 6.14 -10.03 -7.43
C SER A 135 5.24 -9.23 -8.37
N SER A 136 4.38 -9.89 -9.16
CA SER A 136 3.37 -9.23 -9.98
C SER A 136 2.34 -8.47 -9.13
N GLU A 137 1.81 -9.12 -8.08
CA GLU A 137 0.83 -8.50 -7.17
C GLU A 137 1.42 -7.27 -6.46
N VAL A 138 2.70 -7.29 -6.10
CA VAL A 138 3.43 -6.14 -5.56
C VAL A 138 3.57 -5.02 -6.59
N ALA A 139 3.87 -5.35 -7.86
CA ALA A 139 3.96 -4.34 -8.92
C ALA A 139 2.61 -3.65 -9.16
N ASP A 140 1.51 -4.42 -9.19
CA ASP A 140 0.15 -3.89 -9.36
C ASP A 140 -0.25 -2.98 -8.20
N LEU A 141 0.04 -3.39 -6.95
CA LEU A 141 -0.20 -2.57 -5.77
C LEU A 141 0.60 -1.27 -5.79
N ASN A 142 1.86 -1.30 -6.22
CA ASN A 142 2.68 -0.10 -6.36
C ASN A 142 2.09 0.86 -7.40
N HIS A 143 1.59 0.35 -8.53
CA HIS A 143 0.95 1.16 -9.56
C HIS A 143 -0.37 1.79 -9.07
N GLN A 144 -1.17 1.05 -8.29
CA GLN A 144 -2.36 1.59 -7.64
C GLN A 144 -2.02 2.69 -6.63
N VAL A 145 -0.97 2.51 -5.83
CA VAL A 145 -0.48 3.53 -4.90
C VAL A 145 -0.08 4.79 -5.67
N GLU A 146 0.73 4.69 -6.72
CA GLU A 146 1.13 5.83 -7.54
C GLU A 146 -0.09 6.58 -8.12
N THR A 147 -1.08 5.85 -8.64
CA THR A 147 -2.32 6.42 -9.17
C THR A 147 -3.09 7.19 -8.08
N LEU A 148 -3.24 6.60 -6.89
CA LEU A 148 -3.89 7.26 -5.75
C LEU A 148 -3.12 8.48 -5.27
N GLU A 149 -1.78 8.47 -5.33
CA GLU A 149 -0.97 9.62 -4.97
C GLU A 149 -1.16 10.79 -5.95
N VAL A 150 -1.26 10.51 -7.24
CA VAL A 150 -1.57 11.52 -8.27
C VAL A 150 -2.96 12.12 -8.02
N GLN A 151 -3.99 11.28 -7.79
CA GLN A 151 -5.34 11.76 -7.46
C GLN A 151 -5.36 12.61 -6.18
N ARG A 152 -4.64 12.19 -5.15
CA ARG A 152 -4.49 12.97 -3.90
C ARG A 152 -3.85 14.34 -4.16
N GLN A 153 -2.85 14.42 -5.03
CA GLN A 153 -2.21 15.69 -5.40
C GLN A 153 -3.18 16.58 -6.18
N GLN A 154 -3.94 16.01 -7.13
CA GLN A 154 -4.96 16.72 -7.89
C GLN A 154 -6.04 17.31 -6.96
N PHE A 155 -6.64 16.52 -6.07
CA PHE A 155 -7.64 17.04 -5.13
C PHE A 155 -7.07 18.12 -4.19
N ARG A 156 -5.79 18.03 -3.81
CA ARG A 156 -5.12 19.10 -3.06
C ARG A 156 -4.97 20.38 -3.87
N HIS A 157 -4.76 20.28 -5.17
CA HIS A 157 -4.70 21.43 -6.06
C HIS A 157 -6.09 22.07 -6.22
N GLU A 158 -7.10 21.28 -6.56
CA GLU A 158 -8.49 21.74 -6.68
C GLU A 158 -8.99 22.40 -5.38
N LEU A 159 -8.69 21.83 -4.21
CA LEU A 159 -9.04 22.43 -2.92
C LEU A 159 -8.37 23.80 -2.72
N LYS A 160 -7.13 24.00 -3.18
CA LYS A 160 -6.48 25.31 -3.11
C LYS A 160 -7.15 26.30 -4.04
N GLU A 161 -7.52 25.89 -5.25
CA GLU A 161 -8.24 26.75 -6.19
C GLU A 161 -9.62 27.15 -5.66
N PHE A 162 -10.37 26.22 -5.06
CA PHE A 162 -11.64 26.52 -4.41
C PHE A 162 -11.48 27.55 -3.29
N LYS A 163 -10.45 27.41 -2.44
CA LYS A 163 -10.15 28.39 -1.38
C LYS A 163 -9.81 29.77 -1.95
N ILE A 164 -9.03 29.82 -3.03
CA ILE A 164 -8.69 31.10 -3.68
C ILE A 164 -9.95 31.75 -4.27
N ARG A 165 -10.79 30.97 -4.94
CA ARG A 165 -12.06 31.43 -5.52
C ARG A 165 -13.04 31.90 -4.44
N GLU A 166 -13.17 31.16 -3.36
CA GLU A 166 -13.99 31.52 -2.20
C GLU A 166 -13.51 32.84 -1.58
N ASN A 167 -12.21 32.98 -1.31
CA ASN A 167 -11.65 34.22 -0.79
C ASN A 167 -11.90 35.40 -1.73
N ARG A 168 -11.75 35.21 -3.04
CA ARG A 168 -12.06 36.26 -4.03
C ARG A 168 -13.53 36.67 -3.96
N ASN A 169 -14.44 35.71 -3.96
CA ASN A 169 -15.87 36.00 -3.85
C ASN A 169 -16.20 36.72 -2.53
N LEU A 170 -15.57 36.34 -1.41
CA LEU A 170 -15.75 37.02 -0.12
C LEU A 170 -15.30 38.48 -0.18
N THR A 171 -14.19 38.77 -0.85
CA THR A 171 -13.74 40.14 -1.10
C THR A 171 -14.77 40.90 -1.95
N ASP A 172 -15.23 40.32 -3.05
CA ASP A 172 -16.23 40.95 -3.93
C ASP A 172 -17.55 41.23 -3.16
N TYR A 173 -17.98 40.32 -2.28
CA TYR A 173 -19.13 40.54 -1.40
C TYR A 173 -18.90 41.70 -0.42
N ALA A 174 -17.73 41.80 0.19
CA ALA A 174 -17.40 42.89 1.09
C ALA A 174 -17.41 44.25 0.36
N GLU A 175 -16.86 44.31 -0.85
CA GLU A 175 -16.89 45.52 -1.69
C GLU A 175 -18.35 45.93 -2.02
N LEU A 176 -19.20 44.98 -2.41
CA LEU A 176 -20.62 45.24 -2.67
C LEU A 176 -21.39 45.69 -1.41
N GLU A 177 -21.06 45.14 -0.25
CA GLU A 177 -21.65 45.59 1.04
C GLU A 177 -21.23 47.03 1.35
N GLU A 178 -19.97 47.41 1.13
CA GLU A 178 -19.49 48.78 1.30
C GLU A 178 -20.18 49.76 0.35
N GLU A 179 -20.34 49.39 -0.93
CA GLU A 179 -21.10 50.16 -1.92
C GLU A 179 -22.57 50.33 -1.51
N ASN A 180 -23.19 49.27 -0.99
CA ASN A 180 -24.58 49.33 -0.52
C ASN A 180 -24.71 50.30 0.68
N ILE A 181 -23.80 50.21 1.65
CA ILE A 181 -23.77 51.10 2.81
C ILE A 181 -23.57 52.56 2.36
N THR A 182 -22.69 52.82 1.39
CA THR A 182 -22.48 54.17 0.87
C THR A 182 -23.69 54.69 0.13
N LEU A 183 -24.36 53.89 -0.70
CA LEU A 183 -25.63 54.26 -1.35
C LEU A 183 -26.73 54.54 -0.33
N GLN A 184 -26.88 53.71 0.71
CA GLN A 184 -27.85 53.97 1.78
C GLN A 184 -27.58 55.30 2.50
N LYS A 185 -26.32 55.62 2.78
CA LYS A 185 -25.91 56.92 3.34
C LYS A 185 -26.27 58.08 2.41
N GLN A 186 -25.99 57.96 1.11
CA GLN A 186 -26.35 58.98 0.12
C GLN A 186 -27.87 59.18 0.05
N VAL A 187 -28.65 58.10 0.03
CA VAL A 187 -30.12 58.17 0.05
C VAL A 187 -30.63 58.86 1.31
N SER A 188 -30.06 58.54 2.48
CA SER A 188 -30.42 59.21 3.73
C SER A 188 -30.08 60.71 3.69
N GLN A 189 -28.92 61.07 3.15
CA GLN A 189 -28.51 62.46 2.99
C GLN A 189 -29.44 63.21 2.03
N LEU A 190 -29.82 62.60 0.90
CA LEU A 190 -30.76 63.20 -0.04
C LEU A 190 -32.14 63.41 0.57
N LYS A 191 -32.64 62.47 1.37
CA LYS A 191 -33.88 62.64 2.13
C LYS A 191 -33.80 63.80 3.12
N GLN A 192 -32.69 63.91 3.84
CA GLN A 192 -32.45 65.04 4.75
C GLN A 192 -32.44 66.38 3.99
N ASN A 193 -31.67 66.47 2.90
CA ASN A 193 -31.61 67.66 2.05
C ASN A 193 -32.99 68.01 1.45
N GLN A 194 -33.81 67.01 1.11
CA GLN A 194 -35.17 67.23 0.61
C GLN A 194 -36.07 67.87 1.68
N VAL A 195 -35.97 67.42 2.93
CA VAL A 195 -36.71 68.03 4.05
C VAL A 195 -36.24 69.47 4.30
N GLU A 196 -34.93 69.73 4.26
CA GLU A 196 -34.37 71.08 4.38
C GLU A 196 -34.81 72.00 3.24
N PHE A 197 -34.87 71.49 2.02
CA PHE A 197 -35.39 72.23 0.87
C PHE A 197 -36.87 72.59 1.03
N GLU A 198 -37.74 71.65 1.42
CA GLU A 198 -39.15 71.97 1.66
C GLU A 198 -39.32 72.93 2.85
N SER A 199 -38.51 72.81 3.90
CA SER A 199 -38.50 73.74 5.03
C SER A 199 -38.15 75.17 4.60
N THR A 200 -37.07 75.35 3.84
CA THR A 200 -36.65 76.66 3.31
C THR A 200 -37.63 77.23 2.29
N LYS A 201 -38.28 76.37 1.49
CA LYS A 201 -39.35 76.77 0.57
C LYS A 201 -40.58 77.27 1.34
N HIS A 202 -41.00 76.60 2.40
CA HIS A 202 -42.07 77.09 3.26
C HIS A 202 -41.73 78.42 3.92
N GLU A 203 -40.49 78.59 4.40
CA GLU A 203 -40.01 79.86 4.95
C GLU A 203 -39.98 80.97 3.89
N THR A 204 -39.56 80.65 2.66
CA THR A 204 -39.59 81.61 1.54
C THR A 204 -41.01 82.06 1.23
N LEU A 205 -41.98 81.14 1.18
CA LEU A 205 -43.38 81.48 0.94
C LEU A 205 -43.98 82.32 2.08
N ARG A 206 -43.60 82.03 3.34
CA ARG A 206 -44.00 82.82 4.50
C ARG A 206 -43.48 84.26 4.39
N LEU A 207 -42.20 84.43 4.09
CA LEU A 207 -41.57 85.74 3.89
C LEU A 207 -42.15 86.48 2.67
N GLN A 208 -42.50 85.77 1.59
CA GLN A 208 -43.20 86.35 0.45
C GLN A 208 -44.58 86.90 0.84
N GLY A 209 -45.36 86.15 1.63
CA GLY A 209 -46.64 86.63 2.15
C GLY A 209 -46.49 87.88 3.03
N GLU A 210 -45.49 87.90 3.93
CA GLU A 210 -45.18 89.10 4.73
C GLU A 210 -44.78 90.31 3.87
N LEU A 211 -44.07 90.08 2.76
CA LEU A 211 -43.70 91.12 1.80
C LEU A 211 -44.94 91.65 1.05
N GLU A 212 -45.83 90.77 0.61
CA GLU A 212 -47.09 91.14 -0.05
C GLU A 212 -47.99 91.96 0.88
N ASP A 213 -48.13 91.55 2.14
CA ASP A 213 -48.87 92.30 3.17
C ASP A 213 -48.26 93.70 3.39
N LEU A 214 -46.93 93.79 3.48
CA LEU A 214 -46.24 95.06 3.63
C LEU A 214 -46.38 95.94 2.37
N ASN A 215 -46.38 95.34 1.18
CA ASN A 215 -46.60 96.07 -0.07
C ASN A 215 -48.03 96.61 -0.16
N MET A 216 -49.03 95.82 0.23
CA MET A 216 -50.42 96.27 0.32
C MET A 216 -50.56 97.44 1.31
N GLN A 217 -49.90 97.36 2.48
CA GLN A 217 -49.86 98.48 3.43
C GLN A 217 -49.18 99.73 2.84
N LEU A 218 -48.12 99.56 2.05
CA LEU A 218 -47.44 100.66 1.36
C LEU A 218 -48.37 101.30 0.31
N ASP A 219 -49.08 100.49 -0.48
CA ASP A 219 -50.03 100.97 -1.48
C ASP A 219 -51.22 101.70 -0.84
N GLU A 220 -51.75 101.21 0.29
CA GLU A 220 -52.78 101.89 1.08
C GLU A 220 -52.28 103.23 1.61
N LEU A 221 -51.07 103.28 2.18
CA LEU A 221 -50.44 104.52 2.63
C LEU A 221 -50.19 105.49 1.47
N ALA A 222 -49.79 104.99 0.30
CA ALA A 222 -49.61 105.80 -0.91
C ALA A 222 -50.96 106.36 -1.39
N GLY A 223 -52.03 105.57 -1.36
CA GLY A 223 -53.39 106.00 -1.67
C GLY A 223 -53.90 107.06 -0.69
N LEU A 224 -53.70 106.86 0.62
CA LEU A 224 -54.03 107.86 1.64
C LEU A 224 -53.22 109.15 1.45
N LYS A 225 -51.92 109.05 1.15
CA LYS A 225 -51.07 110.18 0.83
C LYS A 225 -51.60 110.95 -0.39
N ALA A 226 -51.96 110.26 -1.47
CA ALA A 226 -52.52 110.89 -2.67
C ALA A 226 -53.86 111.61 -2.38
N ILE A 227 -54.72 111.04 -1.53
CA ILE A 227 -55.95 111.72 -1.08
C ILE A 227 -55.61 112.99 -0.30
N VAL A 228 -54.65 112.94 0.64
CA VAL A 228 -54.22 114.10 1.42
C VAL A 228 -53.61 115.17 0.52
N GLU A 229 -52.76 114.79 -0.44
CA GLU A 229 -52.17 115.69 -1.44
C GLU A 229 -53.26 116.34 -2.31
N LYS A 230 -54.25 115.58 -2.78
CA LYS A 230 -55.38 116.12 -3.53
C LYS A 230 -56.24 117.06 -2.67
N LYS A 231 -56.49 116.72 -1.40
CA LYS A 231 -57.24 117.59 -0.48
C LYS A 231 -56.49 118.89 -0.19
N LEU A 232 -55.16 118.82 -0.09
CA LEU A 232 -54.30 120.00 0.00
C LEU A 232 -54.42 120.84 -1.29
N GLU A 233 -54.38 120.23 -2.46
CA GLU A 233 -54.52 120.92 -3.76
C GLU A 233 -55.91 121.55 -3.92
N GLU A 234 -56.98 120.85 -3.56
CA GLU A 234 -58.36 121.38 -3.51
C GLU A 234 -58.45 122.59 -2.56
N ALA A 235 -57.82 122.54 -1.38
CA ALA A 235 -57.78 123.68 -0.46
C ALA A 235 -56.97 124.86 -1.02
N LEU A 236 -55.84 124.59 -1.68
CA LEU A 236 -55.01 125.62 -2.31
C LEU A 236 -55.71 126.28 -3.51
N THR A 237 -56.43 125.51 -4.32
CA THR A 237 -57.22 126.02 -5.45
C THR A 237 -58.45 126.78 -4.97
N SER A 238 -59.16 126.31 -3.95
CA SER A 238 -60.23 127.07 -3.29
C SER A 238 -59.71 128.39 -2.74
N LEU A 239 -58.53 128.39 -2.10
CA LEU A 239 -57.89 129.62 -1.64
C LEU A 239 -57.51 130.56 -2.80
N ALA A 240 -57.03 130.02 -3.92
CA ALA A 240 -56.75 130.79 -5.12
C ALA A 240 -58.02 131.40 -5.73
N GLN A 241 -59.12 130.64 -5.78
CA GLN A 241 -60.43 131.13 -6.22
C GLN A 241 -60.97 132.22 -5.29
N GLU A 242 -60.88 132.06 -3.96
CA GLU A 242 -61.25 133.12 -3.02
C GLU A 242 -60.40 134.38 -3.22
N ARG A 243 -59.09 134.23 -3.47
CA ARG A 243 -58.21 135.36 -3.81
C ARG A 243 -58.61 136.02 -5.12
N GLU A 244 -58.96 135.25 -6.14
CA GLU A 244 -59.42 135.75 -7.44
C GLU A 244 -60.79 136.44 -7.32
N GLN A 245 -61.75 135.87 -6.59
CA GLN A 245 -63.02 136.50 -6.27
C GLN A 245 -62.81 137.82 -5.52
N LYS A 246 -61.95 137.81 -4.49
CA LYS A 246 -61.58 139.02 -3.75
C LYS A 246 -60.91 140.04 -4.67
N HIS A 247 -60.06 139.61 -5.60
CA HIS A 247 -59.45 140.47 -6.60
C HIS A 247 -60.47 141.00 -7.62
N ASN A 248 -61.45 140.20 -8.04
CA ASN A 248 -62.53 140.61 -8.95
C ASN A 248 -63.46 141.61 -8.29
N VAL A 249 -63.87 141.38 -7.04
CA VAL A 249 -64.64 142.36 -6.25
C VAL A 249 -63.83 143.64 -6.06
N LYS A 250 -62.52 143.53 -5.76
CA LYS A 250 -61.63 144.69 -5.73
C LYS A 250 -61.59 145.40 -7.08
N LYS A 251 -61.49 144.67 -8.19
CA LYS A 251 -61.47 145.22 -9.54
C LYS A 251 -62.80 145.88 -9.90
N GLU A 252 -63.95 145.31 -9.56
CA GLU A 252 -65.27 145.92 -9.74
C GLU A 252 -65.42 147.19 -8.90
N LEU A 253 -64.90 147.19 -7.67
CA LEU A 253 -64.81 148.38 -6.83
C LEU A 253 -63.92 149.44 -7.50
N ASP A 254 -62.74 149.06 -7.97
CA ASP A 254 -61.82 149.95 -8.71
C ASP A 254 -62.47 150.41 -10.03
N GLN A 255 -63.30 149.59 -10.69
CA GLN A 255 -64.03 149.94 -11.91
C GLN A 255 -65.22 150.86 -11.62
N ARG A 256 -65.90 150.73 -10.48
CA ARG A 256 -66.90 151.67 -9.98
C ARG A 256 -66.26 153.01 -9.62
N ILE A 257 -65.10 152.99 -8.97
CA ILE A 257 -64.26 154.18 -8.76
C ILE A 257 -63.85 154.77 -10.11
N THR A 258 -63.49 153.94 -11.11
CA THR A 258 -63.13 154.40 -12.44
C THR A 258 -64.33 154.94 -13.22
N GLN A 259 -65.52 154.34 -13.11
CA GLN A 259 -66.78 154.82 -13.68
C GLN A 259 -67.24 156.13 -13.04
N GLU A 260 -67.07 156.30 -11.72
CA GLU A 260 -67.22 157.59 -11.03
C GLU A 260 -66.15 158.61 -11.48
N SER A 261 -64.93 158.15 -11.76
CA SER A 261 -63.86 159.01 -12.30
C SER A 261 -64.04 159.36 -13.80
N MET A 262 -64.76 158.55 -14.58
CA MET A 262 -65.11 158.78 -15.99
C MET A 262 -66.23 159.82 -16.16
N PHE A 263 -67.00 160.11 -15.11
CA PHE A 263 -67.87 161.30 -15.06
C PHE A 263 -67.08 162.58 -14.75
N ASN A 264 -65.84 162.47 -14.26
CA ASN A 264 -64.99 163.61 -13.87
C ASN A 264 -63.71 163.81 -14.71
N LEU A 265 -63.47 163.02 -15.76
CA LEU A 265 -62.36 163.26 -16.69
C LEU A 265 -62.73 163.07 -18.16
N SER A 266 -63.94 163.52 -18.53
CA SER A 266 -64.33 163.88 -19.90
C SER A 266 -63.60 165.14 -20.38
N ASN A 267 -62.27 165.24 -20.19
CA ASN A 267 -61.41 166.33 -20.69
C ASN A 267 -59.91 166.07 -20.44
N LEU A 268 -59.33 164.97 -20.95
CA LEU A 268 -57.94 165.02 -21.40
C LEU A 268 -57.66 163.98 -22.47
N ALA A 269 -57.71 164.45 -23.71
CA ALA A 269 -57.44 163.68 -24.90
C ALA A 269 -55.93 163.57 -25.17
N HIS A 270 -55.56 162.45 -25.79
CA HIS A 270 -54.53 162.29 -26.84
C HIS A 270 -53.04 162.56 -26.52
N PHE A 271 -52.19 161.51 -26.48
CA PHE A 271 -51.03 161.28 -27.40
C PHE A 271 -50.22 160.00 -27.04
N SER A 272 -49.92 159.18 -28.06
CA SER A 272 -48.68 158.39 -28.34
C SER A 272 -47.90 157.61 -27.25
N GLY A 273 -47.54 156.35 -27.59
CA GLY A 273 -46.11 155.99 -27.77
C GLY A 273 -45.43 154.93 -26.87
N LEU A 274 -45.09 153.79 -27.48
CA LEU A 274 -43.80 153.05 -27.46
C LEU A 274 -43.30 152.20 -26.24
N SER A 275 -42.83 150.99 -26.60
CA SER A 275 -41.55 150.32 -26.19
C SER A 275 -41.50 149.71 -24.76
N GLU A 276 -40.86 148.57 -24.40
CA GLU A 276 -40.09 147.48 -25.06
C GLU A 276 -39.42 146.62 -23.96
N GLY A 277 -39.05 145.37 -24.30
CA GLY A 277 -37.94 144.61 -23.70
C GLY A 277 -38.23 143.84 -22.40
N LEU A 278 -37.77 142.60 -22.17
CA LEU A 278 -36.64 141.88 -22.77
C LEU A 278 -36.87 140.36 -22.81
N SER A 279 -36.58 139.77 -23.97
CA SER A 279 -36.04 138.42 -24.12
C SER A 279 -34.50 138.48 -24.06
N PHE A 280 -33.86 137.42 -23.57
CA PHE A 280 -32.61 136.82 -24.09
C PHE A 280 -32.62 135.35 -23.58
N ASN A 281 -32.73 134.30 -24.41
CA ASN A 281 -31.79 133.74 -25.42
C ASN A 281 -30.42 133.42 -24.78
N ASN A 282 -29.73 132.30 -24.99
CA ASN A 282 -29.57 131.35 -26.11
C ASN A 282 -28.79 130.13 -25.51
N HIS A 283 -28.76 128.89 -26.03
CA HIS A 283 -28.09 128.40 -27.26
C HIS A 283 -28.34 126.85 -27.31
N HIS A 284 -28.91 126.24 -28.36
CA HIS A 284 -28.28 125.55 -29.54
C HIS A 284 -27.24 124.47 -29.17
N ASP A 285 -27.11 123.32 -29.84
CA ASP A 285 -27.47 122.81 -31.19
C ASP A 285 -27.75 121.29 -31.05
N ALA A 286 -28.71 120.65 -31.75
CA ALA A 286 -28.70 120.22 -33.16
C ALA A 286 -27.52 119.26 -33.48
N ASP A 287 -27.66 118.05 -34.04
CA ASP A 287 -28.58 117.55 -35.07
C ASP A 287 -28.74 116.01 -35.03
N ASP A 288 -29.83 115.56 -35.66
CA ASP A 288 -30.08 114.20 -36.18
C ASP A 288 -29.18 113.89 -37.40
N ASP A 289 -28.82 112.62 -37.63
CA ASP A 289 -29.10 111.93 -38.90
C ASP A 289 -28.67 110.44 -38.95
N MET A 290 -29.63 109.61 -39.34
CA MET A 290 -29.61 108.47 -40.29
C MET A 290 -28.78 107.19 -40.11
N ASP A 291 -29.55 106.09 -40.06
CA ASP A 291 -29.50 104.85 -40.87
C ASP A 291 -28.43 103.75 -40.65
N GLY A 292 -28.95 102.51 -40.54
CA GLY A 292 -28.46 101.39 -41.35
C GLY A 292 -27.43 100.40 -40.77
N SER A 293 -27.85 99.13 -40.69
CA SER A 293 -27.03 97.91 -40.89
C SER A 293 -26.27 97.27 -39.70
N VAL A 294 -26.96 96.36 -39.00
CA VAL A 294 -26.61 94.95 -38.73
C VAL A 294 -25.12 94.51 -38.74
N HIS A 295 -24.59 94.25 -37.52
CA HIS A 295 -23.74 93.10 -37.08
C HIS A 295 -22.27 92.97 -37.60
N PRO A 296 -21.34 92.12 -37.08
CA PRO A 296 -21.11 91.48 -35.76
C PRO A 296 -19.63 91.57 -35.22
N THR A 297 -19.43 91.02 -34.00
CA THR A 297 -18.22 90.32 -33.46
C THR A 297 -17.01 91.05 -32.84
N LEU A 298 -16.67 90.59 -31.61
CA LEU A 298 -15.36 90.39 -30.90
C LEU A 298 -15.49 90.89 -29.44
N LYS A 299 -15.09 90.21 -28.34
CA LYS A 299 -14.17 89.10 -28.06
C LYS A 299 -14.22 88.77 -26.54
N ARG A 300 -14.21 87.48 -26.14
CA ARG A 300 -13.48 86.86 -24.98
C ARG A 300 -13.95 85.40 -24.75
N ILE A 301 -13.07 84.39 -24.90
CA ILE A 301 -12.31 83.65 -23.83
C ILE A 301 -13.31 82.85 -22.95
N GLU A 302 -13.27 81.52 -22.77
CA GLU A 302 -12.19 80.52 -22.67
C GLU A 302 -12.82 79.11 -22.79
N ALA A 303 -12.14 78.13 -23.40
CA ALA A 303 -12.37 76.69 -23.17
C ALA A 303 -11.23 75.84 -23.78
N ASP A 304 -10.42 75.25 -22.90
CA ASP A 304 -10.12 73.81 -22.81
C ASP A 304 -9.48 72.99 -23.96
N PHE A 305 -8.23 72.57 -23.66
CA PHE A 305 -7.59 71.26 -23.84
C PHE A 305 -7.10 70.74 -25.22
N PHE A 306 -5.79 70.48 -25.27
CA PHE A 306 -4.96 69.69 -26.20
C PHE A 306 -5.34 68.19 -26.26
N PRO A 307 -5.03 67.40 -27.32
CA PRO A 307 -3.67 67.12 -27.88
C PRO A 307 -3.62 67.08 -29.43
N GLY A 308 -2.52 67.17 -30.20
CA GLY A 308 -1.11 66.82 -29.99
C GLY A 308 -0.69 65.73 -31.01
N HIS A 309 -0.19 66.10 -32.20
CA HIS A 309 0.92 65.44 -32.96
C HIS A 309 1.00 65.88 -34.44
N LYS A 310 2.19 66.35 -34.90
CA LYS A 310 2.95 65.88 -36.08
C LYS A 310 4.08 66.85 -36.50
N ASN A 311 5.32 66.41 -36.33
CA ASN A 311 6.53 66.78 -37.10
C ASN A 311 6.99 65.49 -37.82
N SER A 312 7.79 65.42 -38.88
CA SER A 312 8.24 66.26 -40.00
C SER A 312 9.22 65.38 -40.81
N ASN A 313 9.40 65.69 -42.10
CA ASN A 313 10.57 65.41 -42.97
C ASN A 313 10.54 64.21 -43.96
N GLY A 314 10.66 64.54 -45.25
CA GLY A 314 10.90 63.63 -46.40
C GLY A 314 12.38 63.22 -46.56
N PRO A 315 12.77 62.55 -47.67
CA PRO A 315 13.10 63.28 -48.92
C PRO A 315 12.83 62.53 -50.27
N THR A 316 13.08 63.25 -51.37
CA THR A 316 12.88 62.99 -52.83
C THR A 316 13.92 62.07 -53.51
N PRO A 317 13.65 61.45 -54.70
CA PRO A 317 14.64 60.65 -55.46
C PRO A 317 14.96 61.16 -56.89
N ARG A 318 16.14 60.79 -57.47
CA ARG A 318 16.42 60.47 -58.91
C ARG A 318 17.91 60.14 -59.25
N PRO A 319 18.26 59.54 -60.45
CA PRO A 319 18.93 58.22 -60.55
C PRO A 319 20.11 58.11 -61.57
N GLY A 320 20.71 56.91 -61.74
CA GLY A 320 21.39 56.51 -62.98
C GLY A 320 22.38 55.32 -62.88
N THR A 321 22.15 54.24 -63.63
CA THR A 321 23.07 53.57 -64.59
C THR A 321 22.41 52.27 -65.08
N VAL A 322 22.27 52.13 -66.40
CA VAL A 322 21.56 51.06 -67.12
C VAL A 322 22.41 49.79 -67.16
N GLY A 323 21.91 48.69 -66.58
CA GLY A 323 22.39 47.33 -66.80
C GLY A 323 21.65 46.69 -67.98
N ASP A 324 22.23 45.65 -68.58
CA ASP A 324 21.67 44.99 -69.77
C ASP A 324 20.21 44.55 -69.53
N ILE A 325 19.28 45.11 -70.31
CA ILE A 325 17.82 45.09 -70.10
C ILE A 325 17.26 43.67 -69.96
N LEU A 326 17.87 42.66 -70.59
CA LEU A 326 17.43 41.26 -70.45
C LEU A 326 17.93 40.61 -69.15
N SER A 327 19.15 40.95 -68.71
CA SER A 327 19.65 40.52 -67.40
C SER A 327 19.03 41.31 -66.25
N GLU A 328 18.70 42.59 -66.46
CA GLU A 328 18.02 43.44 -65.48
C GLU A 328 16.54 43.07 -65.38
N ILE A 329 15.87 42.74 -66.49
CA ILE A 329 14.51 42.17 -66.46
C ILE A 329 14.52 40.78 -65.83
N GLN A 330 15.42 39.88 -66.22
CA GLN A 330 15.44 38.54 -65.61
C GLN A 330 15.83 38.59 -64.13
N VAL A 331 16.80 39.40 -63.71
CA VAL A 331 17.17 39.55 -62.28
C VAL A 331 16.09 40.28 -61.49
N THR A 332 15.43 41.30 -62.04
CA THR A 332 14.32 41.99 -61.34
C THR A 332 13.03 41.19 -61.34
N GLU A 333 12.75 40.39 -62.37
CA GLU A 333 11.58 39.51 -62.45
C GLU A 333 11.79 38.25 -61.60
N VAL A 334 12.97 37.63 -61.64
CA VAL A 334 13.35 36.55 -60.71
C VAL A 334 13.36 37.07 -59.27
N GLY A 335 13.95 38.24 -58.98
CA GLY A 335 13.92 38.82 -57.64
C GLY A 335 12.51 39.19 -57.16
N LYS A 336 11.63 39.63 -58.05
CA LYS A 336 10.19 39.82 -57.72
C LYS A 336 9.48 38.51 -57.45
N LEU A 337 9.76 37.46 -58.24
CA LEU A 337 9.19 36.13 -58.03
C LEU A 337 9.72 35.48 -56.76
N GLU A 338 11.00 35.64 -56.44
CA GLU A 338 11.63 35.20 -55.19
C GLU A 338 11.02 35.96 -54.00
N SER A 339 10.86 37.27 -54.09
CA SER A 339 10.22 38.06 -53.04
C SER A 339 8.73 37.72 -52.87
N LEU A 340 8.00 37.45 -53.95
CA LEU A 340 6.61 36.98 -53.88
C LEU A 340 6.52 35.55 -53.34
N LEU A 341 7.51 34.70 -53.63
CA LEU A 341 7.58 33.35 -53.10
C LEU A 341 7.89 33.38 -51.60
N GLU A 342 8.86 34.18 -51.16
CA GLU A 342 9.20 34.37 -49.74
C GLU A 342 8.02 35.00 -48.97
N GLN A 343 7.32 35.96 -49.60
CA GLN A 343 6.08 36.50 -49.06
C GLN A 343 4.99 35.41 -48.94
N SER A 344 4.79 34.60 -49.98
CA SER A 344 3.82 33.50 -49.96
C SER A 344 4.18 32.40 -48.96
N GLU A 345 5.47 32.11 -48.79
CA GLU A 345 5.98 31.14 -47.80
C GLU A 345 5.82 31.66 -46.37
N SER A 346 6.05 32.94 -46.13
CA SER A 346 5.81 33.57 -44.82
C SER A 346 4.31 33.64 -44.50
N GLU A 347 3.46 34.01 -45.46
CA GLU A 347 1.99 33.97 -45.30
C GLU A 347 1.49 32.54 -45.07
N LYS A 348 2.05 31.54 -45.77
CA LYS A 348 1.74 30.11 -45.53
C LYS A 348 2.16 29.67 -44.13
N MET A 349 3.31 30.11 -43.64
CA MET A 349 3.78 29.80 -42.29
C MET A 349 2.89 30.43 -41.23
N GLU A 350 2.46 31.67 -41.43
CA GLU A 350 1.55 32.38 -40.54
C GLU A 350 0.14 31.73 -40.55
N LEU A 351 -0.38 31.36 -41.71
CA LEU A 351 -1.63 30.61 -41.84
C LEU A 351 -1.53 29.21 -41.21
N GLN A 352 -0.39 28.54 -41.34
CA GLN A 352 -0.16 27.25 -40.69
C GLN A 352 -0.15 27.41 -39.17
N LYS A 353 0.50 28.46 -38.66
CA LYS A 353 0.49 28.78 -37.23
C LYS A 353 -0.93 29.10 -36.74
N ALA A 354 -1.69 29.90 -37.46
CA ALA A 354 -3.08 30.21 -37.13
C ALA A 354 -3.98 28.97 -37.17
N LEU A 355 -3.73 28.03 -38.10
CA LEU A 355 -4.43 26.75 -38.17
C LEU A 355 -4.13 25.87 -36.96
N ASP A 356 -2.87 25.81 -36.54
CA ASP A 356 -2.45 25.01 -35.38
C ASP A 356 -2.98 25.64 -34.08
N GLU A 357 -2.96 26.97 -33.95
CA GLU A 357 -3.59 27.70 -32.84
C GLU A 357 -5.11 27.44 -32.81
N ALA A 358 -5.80 27.50 -33.96
CA ALA A 358 -7.23 27.18 -34.05
C ALA A 358 -7.54 25.72 -33.69
N ARG A 359 -6.69 24.77 -34.09
CA ARG A 359 -6.82 23.36 -33.70
C ARG A 359 -6.67 23.16 -32.20
N THR A 360 -5.66 23.77 -31.58
CA THR A 360 -5.48 23.71 -30.13
C THR A 360 -6.67 24.30 -29.38
N LEU A 361 -7.21 25.42 -29.86
CA LEU A 361 -8.40 26.04 -29.27
C LEU A 361 -9.65 25.14 -29.40
N ILE A 362 -9.82 24.45 -30.53
CA ILE A 362 -10.91 23.49 -30.72
C ILE A 362 -10.74 22.29 -29.77
N GLU A 363 -9.53 21.76 -29.62
CA GLU A 363 -9.28 20.65 -28.69
C GLU A 363 -9.55 21.05 -27.24
N ASP A 364 -9.13 22.25 -26.83
CA ASP A 364 -9.36 22.72 -25.46
C ASP A 364 -10.84 23.03 -25.22
N THR A 365 -11.54 23.67 -26.17
CA THR A 365 -13.00 23.87 -26.05
C THR A 365 -13.78 22.55 -26.05
N GLN A 366 -13.29 21.51 -26.75
CA GLN A 366 -13.89 20.18 -26.71
C GLN A 366 -13.68 19.50 -25.34
N LYS A 367 -12.50 19.64 -24.72
CA LYS A 367 -12.25 19.17 -23.36
C LYS A 367 -13.15 19.89 -22.35
N ASP A 368 -13.22 21.21 -22.42
CA ASP A 368 -14.09 22.02 -21.56
C ASP A 368 -15.57 21.61 -21.69
N LEU A 369 -16.03 21.31 -22.91
CA LEU A 369 -17.39 20.84 -23.16
C LEU A 369 -17.65 19.47 -22.52
N ILE A 370 -16.69 18.55 -22.59
CA ILE A 370 -16.79 17.23 -21.95
C ILE A 370 -16.86 17.41 -20.42
N GLU A 371 -15.99 18.23 -19.84
CA GLU A 371 -16.03 18.51 -18.40
C GLU A 371 -17.33 19.18 -17.97
N GLN A 372 -17.83 20.15 -18.74
CA GLN A 372 -19.12 20.78 -18.45
C GLN A 372 -20.26 19.78 -18.54
N LYS A 373 -20.22 18.86 -19.50
CA LYS A 373 -21.22 17.77 -19.62
C LYS A 373 -21.16 16.84 -18.41
N GLU A 374 -19.98 16.43 -17.96
CA GLU A 374 -19.83 15.61 -16.74
C GLU A 374 -20.29 16.35 -15.48
N ARG A 375 -19.97 17.65 -15.34
CA ARG A 375 -20.49 18.48 -14.25
C ARG A 375 -22.01 18.59 -14.30
N ALA A 376 -22.60 18.76 -15.48
CA ALA A 376 -24.05 18.80 -15.66
C ALA A 376 -24.71 17.45 -15.33
N ASP A 377 -24.11 16.33 -15.72
CA ASP A 377 -24.59 14.98 -15.38
C ASP A 377 -24.50 14.71 -13.87
N ASN A 378 -23.43 15.14 -13.21
CA ASN A 378 -23.27 15.07 -11.76
C ASN A 378 -24.28 15.94 -11.02
N LEU A 379 -24.53 17.17 -11.50
CA LEU A 379 -25.58 18.05 -10.97
C LEU A 379 -26.96 17.43 -11.17
N LYS A 380 -27.23 16.85 -12.35
CA LYS A 380 -28.49 16.16 -12.64
C LYS A 380 -28.70 14.95 -11.72
N ALA A 381 -27.65 14.17 -11.45
CA ALA A 381 -27.68 13.08 -10.49
C ALA A 381 -27.94 13.58 -9.06
N THR A 382 -27.30 14.68 -8.66
CA THR A 382 -27.51 15.31 -7.34
C THR A 382 -28.92 15.85 -7.20
N ILE A 383 -29.45 16.53 -8.22
CA ILE A 383 -30.84 17.00 -8.27
C ILE A 383 -31.79 15.81 -8.21
N ALA A 384 -31.55 14.73 -8.94
CA ALA A 384 -32.37 13.52 -8.88
C ALA A 384 -32.36 12.90 -7.47
N HIS A 385 -31.21 12.89 -6.78
CA HIS A 385 -31.09 12.42 -5.41
C HIS A 385 -31.82 13.32 -4.41
N VAL A 386 -31.66 14.64 -4.53
CA VAL A 386 -32.36 15.63 -3.69
C VAL A 386 -33.86 15.61 -3.95
N THR A 387 -34.30 15.47 -5.20
CA THR A 387 -35.72 15.34 -5.57
C THR A 387 -36.30 14.04 -5.02
N SER A 388 -35.58 12.91 -5.16
CA SER A 388 -36.02 11.64 -4.57
C SER A 388 -36.08 11.69 -3.04
N ARG A 389 -35.16 12.42 -2.40
CA ARG A 389 -35.17 12.66 -0.95
C ARG A 389 -36.29 13.63 -0.56
N HIS A 390 -36.54 14.67 -1.34
CA HIS A 390 -37.63 15.61 -1.14
C HIS A 390 -38.99 14.92 -1.30
N ASP A 391 -39.15 14.08 -2.32
CA ASP A 391 -40.33 13.24 -2.52
C ASP A 391 -40.52 12.25 -1.35
N ARG A 392 -39.43 11.67 -0.83
CA ARG A 392 -39.46 10.84 0.40
C ARG A 392 -39.81 11.64 1.66
N MET A 393 -39.44 12.91 1.74
CA MET A 393 -39.79 13.79 2.88
C MET A 393 -41.20 14.39 2.74
N ALA A 394 -41.67 14.64 1.53
CA ALA A 394 -43.05 15.05 1.21
C ALA A 394 -44.05 13.90 1.44
N PHE A 395 -43.59 12.65 1.47
CA PHE A 395 -44.34 11.45 1.82
C PHE A 395 -44.06 10.93 3.24
N MET A 396 -43.59 11.77 4.18
CA MET A 396 -43.59 11.37 5.59
C MET A 396 -45.05 11.15 6.06
N PRO A 397 -45.41 9.98 6.64
CA PRO A 397 -46.80 9.56 6.82
C PRO A 397 -47.60 10.27 7.92
N ASN A 398 -47.16 11.42 8.44
CA ASN A 398 -47.72 11.95 9.70
C ASN A 398 -48.71 13.10 9.56
N ASP A 399 -48.89 13.68 8.38
CA ASP A 399 -49.96 14.67 8.13
C ASP A 399 -50.82 14.21 6.96
N MET A 400 -51.69 13.24 7.21
CA MET A 400 -52.85 12.98 6.37
C MET A 400 -53.86 14.13 6.54
N GLN A 401 -53.53 15.30 6.00
CA GLN A 401 -54.42 16.45 5.94
C GLN A 401 -55.47 16.18 4.85
N VAL A 402 -56.45 15.32 5.17
CA VAL A 402 -57.63 15.15 4.33
C VAL A 402 -58.47 16.41 4.50
N SER A 403 -58.33 17.34 3.55
CA SER A 403 -59.13 18.56 3.49
C SER A 403 -60.62 18.21 3.33
N TYR A 404 -61.41 18.69 4.30
CA TYR A 404 -62.87 18.68 4.23
C TYR A 404 -63.35 19.66 3.18
N ASP A 405 -64.49 19.37 2.54
CA ASP A 405 -65.16 20.33 1.68
C ASP A 405 -65.77 21.44 2.55
N GLU A 406 -65.11 22.60 2.54
CA GLU A 406 -65.45 23.76 3.36
C GLU A 406 -66.85 24.31 3.02
N GLY A 407 -67.30 24.14 1.78
CA GLY A 407 -68.67 24.48 1.35
C GLY A 407 -69.73 23.56 1.95
N LEU A 408 -69.45 22.25 1.99
CA LEU A 408 -70.37 21.26 2.58
C LEU A 408 -70.44 21.40 4.12
N LEU A 409 -69.32 21.76 4.76
CA LEU A 409 -69.27 22.10 6.19
C LEU A 409 -70.13 23.31 6.54
N ALA A 410 -70.07 24.36 5.71
CA ALA A 410 -70.89 25.55 5.88
C ALA A 410 -72.39 25.24 5.69
N GLU A 411 -72.72 24.37 4.73
CA GLU A 411 -74.10 23.92 4.48
C GLU A 411 -74.67 23.09 5.65
N ILE A 412 -73.86 22.20 6.25
CA ILE A 412 -74.23 21.45 7.47
C ILE A 412 -74.46 22.39 8.67
N ALA A 413 -73.68 23.47 8.78
CA ALA A 413 -73.75 24.40 9.90
C ALA A 413 -74.99 25.31 9.87
N ILE A 414 -75.50 25.61 8.68
CA ILE A 414 -76.66 26.50 8.46
C ILE A 414 -77.97 25.70 8.37
N GLU A 415 -77.90 24.39 8.11
CA GLU A 415 -79.09 23.52 7.99
C GLU A 415 -79.81 23.33 9.34
N THR A 416 -81.11 23.63 9.34
CA THR A 416 -81.97 23.59 10.55
C THR A 416 -82.89 22.36 10.57
N ASP A 417 -83.11 21.71 9.43
CA ASP A 417 -83.85 20.45 9.36
C ASP A 417 -82.97 19.27 9.84
N PRO A 418 -83.35 18.55 10.92
CA PRO A 418 -82.54 17.47 11.48
C PRO A 418 -82.32 16.31 10.50
N ASP A 419 -83.32 15.96 9.69
CA ASP A 419 -83.20 14.81 8.77
C ASP A 419 -82.25 15.15 7.61
N LYS A 420 -82.35 16.37 7.08
CA LYS A 420 -81.48 16.85 6.01
C LYS A 420 -80.04 17.07 6.48
N LYS A 421 -79.86 17.54 7.72
CA LYS A 421 -78.53 17.68 8.34
C LYS A 421 -77.81 16.34 8.48
N VAL A 422 -78.50 15.30 8.94
CA VAL A 422 -77.92 13.94 9.04
C VAL A 422 -77.49 13.42 7.67
N VAL A 423 -78.28 13.67 6.62
CA VAL A 423 -77.93 13.29 5.24
C VAL A 423 -76.67 14.01 4.75
N LEU A 424 -76.52 15.31 5.06
CA LEU A 424 -75.32 16.08 4.69
C LEU A 424 -74.07 15.62 5.47
N GLU A 425 -74.19 15.31 6.76
CA GLU A 425 -73.11 14.73 7.57
C GLU A 425 -72.69 13.34 7.06
N LEU A 426 -73.66 12.51 6.66
CA LEU A 426 -73.37 11.20 6.07
C LEU A 426 -72.66 11.33 4.72
N LYS A 427 -73.07 12.30 3.89
CA LYS A 427 -72.42 12.63 2.62
C LYS A 427 -70.98 13.10 2.82
N GLN A 428 -70.74 13.94 3.82
CA GLN A 428 -69.38 14.38 4.18
C GLN A 428 -68.51 13.21 4.64
N ASN A 429 -69.04 12.33 5.50
CA ASN A 429 -68.33 11.15 5.98
C ASN A 429 -68.00 10.16 4.85
N LEU A 430 -68.92 9.99 3.90
CA LEU A 430 -68.68 9.16 2.71
C LEU A 430 -67.55 9.75 1.85
N GLN A 431 -67.62 11.04 1.51
CA GLN A 431 -66.58 11.72 0.72
C GLN A 431 -65.20 11.69 1.42
N HIS A 432 -65.18 11.83 2.74
CA HIS A 432 -63.96 11.71 3.54
C HIS A 432 -63.35 10.31 3.45
N ASN A 433 -64.19 9.27 3.59
CA ASN A 433 -63.75 7.89 3.46
C ASN A 433 -63.27 7.57 2.03
N GLU A 434 -63.97 8.02 1.00
CA GLU A 434 -63.56 7.85 -0.40
C GLU A 434 -62.18 8.47 -0.68
N LYS A 435 -61.94 9.70 -0.17
CA LYS A 435 -60.62 10.35 -0.28
C LYS A 435 -59.53 9.55 0.43
N LYS A 436 -59.80 9.03 1.64
CA LYS A 436 -58.85 8.17 2.38
C LYS A 436 -58.51 6.90 1.62
N TYR A 437 -59.52 6.18 1.11
CA TYR A 437 -59.29 4.96 0.32
C TYR A 437 -58.54 5.25 -0.99
N THR A 438 -58.82 6.37 -1.64
CA THR A 438 -58.11 6.79 -2.86
C THR A 438 -56.63 7.08 -2.59
N THR A 439 -56.32 7.78 -1.50
CA THR A 439 -54.94 8.05 -1.08
C THR A 439 -54.21 6.77 -0.70
N ALA A 440 -54.86 5.90 0.09
CA ALA A 440 -54.30 4.60 0.45
C ALA A 440 -54.02 3.71 -0.78
N MET A 441 -54.92 3.69 -1.77
CA MET A 441 -54.66 2.94 -3.00
C MET A 441 -53.52 3.52 -3.84
N ARG A 442 -53.35 4.85 -3.86
CA ARG A 442 -52.20 5.48 -4.51
C ARG A 442 -50.90 5.10 -3.81
N GLU A 443 -50.89 5.08 -2.48
CA GLU A 443 -49.74 4.67 -1.68
C GLU A 443 -49.42 3.18 -1.88
N ILE A 444 -50.42 2.29 -1.86
CA ILE A 444 -50.23 0.87 -2.18
C ILE A 444 -49.62 0.68 -3.58
N ASN A 445 -50.07 1.45 -4.57
CA ASN A 445 -49.51 1.39 -5.92
C ASN A 445 -48.06 1.93 -5.98
N ASN A 446 -47.76 3.00 -5.25
CA ASN A 446 -46.39 3.52 -5.12
C ASN A 446 -45.47 2.50 -4.45
N LEU A 447 -45.88 1.92 -3.32
CA LEU A 447 -45.12 0.88 -2.60
C LEU A 447 -44.91 -0.35 -3.47
N ARG A 448 -45.93 -0.79 -4.23
CA ARG A 448 -45.77 -1.90 -5.20
C ARG A 448 -44.77 -1.55 -6.31
N GLY A 449 -44.76 -0.31 -6.77
CA GLY A 449 -43.76 0.20 -7.72
C GLY A 449 -42.35 0.23 -7.13
N GLU A 450 -42.20 0.67 -5.88
CA GLU A 450 -40.91 0.71 -5.17
C GLU A 450 -40.40 -0.70 -4.88
N ILE A 451 -41.26 -1.62 -4.45
CA ILE A 451 -40.92 -3.05 -4.31
C ILE A 451 -40.45 -3.62 -5.65
N SER A 452 -41.14 -3.34 -6.76
CA SER A 452 -40.73 -3.82 -8.08
C SER A 452 -39.38 -3.23 -8.51
N ARG A 453 -39.14 -1.94 -8.25
CA ARG A 453 -37.84 -1.30 -8.53
C ARG A 453 -36.72 -1.86 -7.66
N LEU A 454 -36.97 -2.09 -6.37
CA LEU A 454 -36.01 -2.67 -5.45
C LEU A 454 -35.71 -4.12 -5.80
N GLN A 455 -36.72 -4.92 -6.18
CA GLN A 455 -36.54 -6.28 -6.68
C GLN A 455 -35.71 -6.28 -7.97
N ASN A 456 -36.00 -5.38 -8.92
CA ASN A 456 -35.23 -5.28 -10.15
C ASN A 456 -33.79 -4.84 -9.89
N ARG A 457 -33.58 -3.91 -8.95
CA ARG A 457 -32.24 -3.50 -8.49
C ARG A 457 -31.51 -4.63 -7.78
N ASN A 458 -32.21 -5.45 -6.98
CA ASN A 458 -31.64 -6.64 -6.35
C ASN A 458 -31.34 -7.75 -7.35
N SER A 459 -32.11 -7.89 -8.43
CA SER A 459 -31.78 -8.82 -9.53
C SER A 459 -30.56 -8.37 -10.32
N ILE A 460 -30.30 -7.05 -10.42
CA ILE A 460 -29.08 -6.52 -11.04
C ILE A 460 -27.87 -6.68 -10.11
N ILE A 461 -28.03 -6.49 -8.80
CA ILE A 461 -26.95 -6.62 -7.81
C ILE A 461 -26.64 -8.09 -7.47
N GLY A 462 -27.68 -8.93 -7.36
CA GLY A 462 -27.56 -10.37 -7.09
C GLY A 462 -27.44 -11.23 -8.36
N GLY A 463 -27.19 -10.61 -9.51
CA GLY A 463 -27.09 -11.28 -10.80
C GLY A 463 -25.93 -10.80 -11.65
N ASP A 464 -24.98 -10.01 -11.10
CA ASP A 464 -23.74 -9.70 -11.78
C ASP A 464 -22.77 -10.90 -11.66
N PRO A 465 -22.58 -11.70 -12.72
CA PRO A 465 -21.74 -12.89 -12.67
C PRO A 465 -20.28 -12.55 -12.35
N SER A 466 -19.89 -11.28 -12.54
CA SER A 466 -18.56 -10.77 -12.21
C SER A 466 -18.33 -10.72 -10.70
N ILE A 467 -19.34 -10.27 -9.94
CA ILE A 467 -19.25 -10.16 -8.47
C ILE A 467 -19.29 -11.55 -7.84
N ASP A 468 -20.15 -12.44 -8.32
CA ASP A 468 -20.21 -13.82 -7.83
C ASP A 468 -18.92 -14.60 -8.14
N LYS A 469 -18.32 -14.36 -9.32
CA LYS A 469 -17.02 -14.93 -9.68
C LYS A 469 -15.90 -14.36 -8.80
N ALA A 470 -15.87 -13.05 -8.59
CA ALA A 470 -14.88 -12.41 -7.70
C ALA A 470 -15.02 -12.89 -6.24
N LEU A 471 -16.25 -13.07 -5.74
CA LEU A 471 -16.52 -13.65 -4.42
C LEU A 471 -16.08 -15.12 -4.35
N GLY A 472 -16.30 -15.91 -5.41
CA GLY A 472 -15.83 -17.28 -5.51
C GLY A 472 -14.31 -17.39 -5.53
N GLU A 473 -13.64 -16.53 -6.29
CA GLU A 473 -12.17 -16.44 -6.36
C GLU A 473 -11.59 -16.01 -5.01
N LEU A 474 -12.17 -14.99 -4.37
CA LEU A 474 -11.74 -14.52 -3.06
C LEU A 474 -11.92 -15.59 -1.99
N LYS A 475 -13.04 -16.32 -2.02
CA LYS A 475 -13.29 -17.45 -1.13
C LYS A 475 -12.29 -18.58 -1.33
N SER A 476 -12.00 -18.95 -2.58
CA SER A 476 -10.97 -19.94 -2.89
C SER A 476 -9.58 -19.51 -2.41
N LYS A 477 -9.25 -18.21 -2.53
CA LYS A 477 -7.99 -17.64 -2.05
C LYS A 477 -7.92 -17.66 -0.52
N CYS A 478 -9.01 -17.34 0.19
CA CYS A 478 -9.13 -17.50 1.63
C CYS A 478 -8.94 -18.95 2.08
N ASP A 479 -9.62 -19.91 1.44
CA ASP A 479 -9.48 -21.34 1.77
C ASP A 479 -8.05 -21.84 1.52
N GLN A 480 -7.37 -21.30 0.50
CA GLN A 480 -5.98 -21.60 0.21
C GLN A 480 -5.04 -21.04 1.29
N TYR A 481 -5.24 -19.78 1.70
CA TYR A 481 -4.47 -19.20 2.81
C TYR A 481 -4.68 -19.96 4.12
N GLU A 482 -5.90 -20.37 4.42
CA GLU A 482 -6.19 -21.15 5.63
C GLU A 482 -5.48 -22.52 5.61
N ARG A 483 -5.42 -23.18 4.45
CA ARG A 483 -4.64 -24.42 4.27
C ARG A 483 -3.14 -24.19 4.46
N THR A 484 -2.58 -23.15 3.85
CA THR A 484 -1.15 -22.83 3.98
C THR A 484 -0.77 -22.49 5.42
N ILE A 485 -1.63 -21.73 6.14
CA ILE A 485 -1.42 -21.41 7.54
C ILE A 485 -1.37 -22.69 8.38
N LYS A 486 -2.33 -23.60 8.22
CA LYS A 486 -2.35 -24.90 8.95
C LYS A 486 -1.11 -25.74 8.66
N GLU A 487 -0.63 -25.75 7.42
CA GLU A 487 0.58 -26.49 7.03
C GLU A 487 1.85 -25.87 7.66
N GLN A 488 1.95 -24.54 7.66
CA GLN A 488 3.04 -23.82 8.31
C GLN A 488 3.01 -24.00 9.83
N GLU A 489 1.85 -23.98 10.47
CA GLU A 489 1.68 -24.28 11.90
C GLU A 489 2.15 -25.70 12.24
N HIS A 490 1.76 -26.69 11.43
CA HIS A 490 2.21 -28.07 11.61
C HIS A 490 3.74 -28.20 11.45
N SER A 491 4.31 -27.54 10.44
CA SER A 491 5.76 -27.51 10.22
C SER A 491 6.50 -26.86 11.38
N LEU A 492 6.02 -25.70 11.87
CA LEU A 492 6.56 -25.03 13.05
C LEU A 492 6.47 -25.92 14.29
N GLN A 493 5.35 -26.62 14.48
CA GLN A 493 5.19 -27.55 15.60
C GLN A 493 6.16 -28.73 15.51
N SER A 494 6.39 -29.28 14.31
CA SER A 494 7.38 -30.33 14.07
C SER A 494 8.80 -29.84 14.36
N VAL A 495 9.19 -28.68 13.81
CA VAL A 495 10.50 -28.06 14.07
C VAL A 495 10.68 -27.76 15.56
N THR A 496 9.64 -27.27 16.24
CA THR A 496 9.68 -27.01 17.69
C THR A 496 9.89 -28.30 18.49
N ARG A 497 9.21 -29.40 18.12
CA ARG A 497 9.43 -30.71 18.75
C ARG A 497 10.85 -31.22 18.52
N SER A 498 11.36 -31.15 17.29
CA SER A 498 12.73 -31.55 16.96
C SER A 498 13.78 -30.72 17.69
N ALA A 499 13.58 -29.40 17.80
CA ALA A 499 14.44 -28.52 18.59
C ALA A 499 14.38 -28.87 20.08
N SER A 500 13.19 -29.18 20.63
CA SER A 500 13.04 -29.62 22.02
C SER A 500 13.75 -30.95 22.29
N MET A 501 13.67 -31.91 21.36
CA MET A 501 14.40 -33.18 21.48
C MET A 501 15.90 -32.97 21.39
N ALA A 502 16.38 -32.15 20.45
CA ALA A 502 17.79 -31.80 20.33
C ALA A 502 18.31 -31.10 21.59
N GLN A 503 17.54 -30.19 22.18
CA GLN A 503 17.89 -29.53 23.43
C GLN A 503 17.95 -30.52 24.61
N SER A 504 16.98 -31.45 24.71
CA SER A 504 17.01 -32.49 25.73
C SER A 504 18.24 -33.39 25.58
N ASN A 505 18.59 -33.78 24.35
CA ASN A 505 19.78 -34.58 24.08
C ASN A 505 21.06 -33.82 24.42
N LEU A 506 21.13 -32.52 24.10
CA LEU A 506 22.27 -31.68 24.45
C LEU A 506 22.42 -31.51 25.96
N ASN A 507 21.32 -31.32 26.70
CA ASN A 507 21.35 -31.27 28.16
C ASN A 507 21.81 -32.60 28.77
N ASN A 508 21.35 -33.75 28.23
CA ASN A 508 21.81 -35.07 28.65
C ASN A 508 23.32 -35.23 28.38
N LEU A 509 23.80 -34.87 27.19
CA LEU A 509 25.23 -34.89 26.87
C LEU A 509 26.04 -33.98 27.79
N GLN A 510 25.56 -32.77 28.07
CA GLN A 510 26.22 -31.85 29.00
C GLN A 510 26.36 -32.49 30.39
N SER A 511 25.30 -33.13 30.90
CA SER A 511 25.34 -33.81 32.20
C SER A 511 26.31 -35.01 32.23
N GLU A 512 26.36 -35.80 31.16
CA GLU A 512 27.29 -36.91 31.00
C GLU A 512 28.75 -36.42 30.94
N LEU A 513 29.03 -35.37 30.16
CA LEU A 513 30.36 -34.75 30.09
C LEU A 513 30.79 -34.14 31.43
N SER A 514 29.88 -33.52 32.18
CA SER A 514 30.18 -33.04 33.53
C SER A 514 30.51 -34.19 34.48
N ARG A 515 29.78 -35.31 34.41
CA ARG A 515 30.08 -36.51 35.21
C ARG A 515 31.46 -37.10 34.86
N ILE A 516 31.79 -37.21 33.57
CA ILE A 516 33.11 -37.68 33.11
C ILE A 516 34.22 -36.76 33.63
N THR A 517 34.01 -35.44 33.56
CA THR A 517 34.94 -34.43 34.08
C THR A 517 35.19 -34.61 35.59
N GLU A 518 34.15 -34.94 36.35
CA GLU A 518 34.22 -35.19 37.79
C GLU A 518 34.96 -36.51 38.11
N ASP A 519 34.60 -37.61 37.43
CA ASP A 519 35.25 -38.92 37.59
C ASP A 519 36.75 -38.84 37.26
N LEU A 520 37.11 -38.12 36.19
CA LEU A 520 38.50 -37.96 35.76
C LEU A 520 39.32 -37.15 36.77
N ALA A 521 38.71 -36.12 37.38
CA ALA A 521 39.32 -35.38 38.47
C ALA A 521 39.54 -36.25 39.73
N GLN A 522 38.57 -37.10 40.08
CA GLN A 522 38.70 -38.05 41.20
C GLN A 522 39.83 -39.05 40.98
N VAL A 523 39.94 -39.64 39.78
CA VAL A 523 41.02 -40.57 39.45
C VAL A 523 42.39 -39.87 39.48
N TYR A 524 42.48 -38.65 38.94
CA TYR A 524 43.70 -37.84 39.01
C TYR A 524 44.13 -37.57 40.46
N HIS A 525 43.18 -37.22 41.33
CA HIS A 525 43.43 -37.03 42.75
C HIS A 525 43.99 -38.27 43.44
N LEU A 526 43.42 -39.45 43.15
CA LEU A 526 43.89 -40.71 43.71
C LEU A 526 45.31 -41.04 43.25
N VAL A 527 45.62 -40.81 41.97
CA VAL A 527 46.98 -41.02 41.42
C VAL A 527 47.98 -40.09 42.12
N CYS A 528 47.66 -38.79 42.24
CA CYS A 528 48.51 -37.84 42.98
C CYS A 528 48.69 -38.21 44.46
N GLN A 529 47.63 -38.72 45.11
CA GLN A 529 47.71 -39.18 46.50
C GLN A 529 48.65 -40.38 46.67
N VAL A 530 48.70 -41.28 45.68
CA VAL A 530 49.60 -42.45 45.69
C VAL A 530 51.04 -42.07 45.33
N THR A 531 51.27 -41.09 44.45
CA THR A 531 52.62 -40.59 44.12
C THR A 531 53.19 -39.63 45.15
N GLY A 532 52.36 -39.03 46.01
CA GLY A 532 52.77 -37.99 46.97
C GLY A 532 52.86 -36.59 46.35
N ASP A 533 52.38 -36.42 45.11
CA ASP A 533 52.38 -35.14 44.40
C ASP A 533 51.20 -34.26 44.83
N THR A 534 51.39 -32.94 44.84
CA THR A 534 50.26 -32.02 45.07
C THR A 534 49.44 -31.86 43.79
N PRO A 535 48.13 -32.16 43.78
CA PRO A 535 47.30 -32.06 42.58
C PRO A 535 47.29 -30.64 42.00
N SER A 536 47.36 -30.52 40.67
CA SER A 536 47.29 -29.22 39.97
C SER A 536 45.95 -28.51 40.21
N ARG A 537 45.99 -27.22 40.60
CA ARG A 537 44.80 -26.40 40.90
C ARG A 537 43.86 -26.22 39.70
N VAL A 538 44.42 -26.23 38.48
CA VAL A 538 43.67 -26.16 37.22
C VAL A 538 42.73 -27.36 37.06
N MET A 539 43.10 -28.53 37.56
CA MET A 539 42.25 -29.73 37.54
C MET A 539 41.10 -29.68 38.55
N LEU A 540 41.33 -29.08 39.73
CA LEU A 540 40.29 -28.92 40.76
C LEU A 540 39.26 -27.85 40.41
N ASP A 541 39.70 -26.75 39.79
CA ASP A 541 38.81 -25.66 39.39
C ASP A 541 37.84 -26.11 38.28
N HIS A 542 38.17 -27.17 37.54
CA HIS A 542 37.33 -27.77 36.51
C HIS A 542 36.31 -28.79 37.04
N ALA A 543 36.52 -29.35 38.25
CA ALA A 543 35.59 -30.26 38.92
C ALA A 543 34.50 -29.53 39.72
N LYS A 544 34.77 -28.30 40.16
CA LYS A 544 33.77 -27.41 40.76
C LYS A 544 33.08 -26.62 39.65
N GLY A 545 32.11 -27.25 38.98
CA GLY A 545 31.33 -26.61 37.93
C GLY A 545 30.87 -25.19 38.30
N GLY A 546 31.15 -24.25 37.40
CA GLY A 546 30.63 -22.88 37.31
C GLY A 546 29.90 -22.32 38.54
N VAL A 547 30.65 -21.78 39.50
CA VAL A 547 30.17 -20.65 40.30
C VAL A 547 31.06 -19.47 39.95
N VAL A 548 30.55 -18.63 39.04
CA VAL A 548 31.05 -17.26 38.90
C VAL A 548 30.74 -16.55 40.21
N ASN A 549 31.71 -16.51 41.11
CA ASN A 549 31.73 -15.53 42.19
C ASN A 549 32.13 -14.20 41.56
N ASP A 550 31.17 -13.32 41.36
CA ASP A 550 31.39 -11.92 41.00
C ASP A 550 31.79 -11.17 42.29
N PRO A 551 32.99 -10.57 42.39
CA PRO A 551 33.35 -9.74 43.54
C PRO A 551 32.90 -8.29 43.32
N GLU A 552 32.09 -7.80 44.25
CA GLU A 552 31.89 -6.41 44.67
C GLU A 552 32.06 -5.29 43.61
N SER A 553 30.92 -4.72 43.18
CA SER A 553 30.82 -3.27 43.01
C SER A 553 29.66 -2.76 43.86
N SER A 554 30.05 -2.00 44.88
CA SER A 554 29.22 -1.18 45.74
C SER A 554 28.51 -0.09 44.93
N GLU A 555 27.19 0.02 45.06
CA GLU A 555 26.47 1.28 45.19
C GLU A 555 25.01 1.02 45.62
N ASP A 556 24.69 1.43 46.84
CA ASP A 556 23.34 1.74 47.31
C ASP A 556 22.74 2.89 46.45
N PRO A 557 21.42 2.98 46.22
CA PRO A 557 20.51 3.38 47.30
C PRO A 557 19.07 2.83 47.28
N SER A 558 18.48 2.90 48.49
CA SER A 558 17.06 2.79 48.91
C SER A 558 16.04 3.67 48.14
N PRO A 559 14.75 3.72 48.57
CA PRO A 559 13.73 2.68 48.56
C PRO A 559 12.50 3.11 47.71
N SER A 560 11.67 2.12 47.40
CA SER A 560 10.37 2.23 46.73
C SER A 560 9.38 3.21 47.39
N ALA A 561 8.70 4.01 46.56
CA ALA A 561 7.38 4.59 46.83
C ALA A 561 6.60 4.80 45.51
N GLY A 562 5.39 4.23 45.43
CA GLY A 562 4.29 4.77 44.59
C GLY A 562 3.78 3.94 43.40
N SER A 563 2.78 3.09 43.65
CA SER A 563 1.76 2.43 42.79
C SER A 563 1.06 3.32 41.71
N PRO A 564 0.02 2.86 40.95
CA PRO A 564 -0.37 1.54 40.37
C PRO A 564 -0.90 1.60 38.89
N ALA A 565 -1.40 0.46 38.36
CA ALA A 565 -2.25 0.21 37.17
C ALA A 565 -1.50 -0.03 35.83
N ASP A 566 -1.79 -1.04 35.01
CA ASP A 566 -3.08 -1.66 34.64
C ASP A 566 -3.03 -3.19 34.51
N GLU A 567 -4.07 -3.84 35.04
CA GLU A 567 -4.42 -5.24 34.86
C GLU A 567 -5.30 -5.39 33.61
N ASN A 568 -4.87 -6.11 32.54
CA ASN A 568 -5.83 -6.82 31.68
C ASN A 568 -5.25 -7.82 30.64
N ILE A 569 -4.45 -8.83 31.01
CA ILE A 569 -4.20 -9.98 30.09
C ILE A 569 -4.04 -11.27 30.92
N LYS A 570 -5.16 -11.88 31.34
CA LYS A 570 -5.12 -13.17 32.04
C LYS A 570 -6.30 -14.13 31.75
N SER A 571 -7.03 -13.98 30.65
CA SER A 571 -8.24 -14.80 30.39
C SER A 571 -8.25 -15.66 29.11
N VAL A 572 -7.11 -15.91 28.44
CA VAL A 572 -7.14 -16.64 27.13
C VAL A 572 -6.25 -17.89 27.07
N ILE A 573 -5.51 -18.26 28.14
CA ILE A 573 -4.50 -19.36 28.08
C ILE A 573 -4.92 -20.62 28.86
N ASP A 574 -6.21 -20.83 29.17
CA ASP A 574 -6.66 -22.03 29.93
C ASP A 574 -7.49 -23.06 29.15
N ASN A 575 -7.67 -22.93 27.82
CA ASN A 575 -8.60 -23.80 27.07
C ASN A 575 -7.99 -24.81 26.07
N VAL A 576 -6.71 -25.20 26.18
CA VAL A 576 -6.17 -26.31 25.36
C VAL A 576 -5.34 -27.30 26.20
N LYS A 577 -5.98 -27.91 27.19
CA LYS A 577 -5.51 -29.15 27.83
C LYS A 577 -6.67 -30.12 27.94
N ASN A 578 -7.03 -30.77 26.84
CA ASN A 578 -7.80 -32.01 26.84
C ASN A 578 -7.75 -32.66 25.45
N LEU A 579 -6.75 -33.51 25.20
CA LEU A 579 -6.88 -34.65 24.30
C LEU A 579 -5.85 -35.72 24.67
N LYS A 580 -6.38 -36.93 24.81
CA LYS A 580 -5.76 -38.14 25.34
C LYS A 580 -4.59 -38.63 24.50
N VAL A 581 -3.59 -39.13 25.22
CA VAL A 581 -2.51 -40.01 24.77
C VAL A 581 -3.10 -41.29 24.18
N GLY A 582 -2.67 -41.64 22.97
CA GLY A 582 -2.87 -42.95 22.36
C GLY A 582 -1.50 -43.49 21.95
N ASP A 583 -1.11 -44.61 22.56
CA ASP A 583 0.15 -45.29 22.37
C ASP A 583 0.29 -45.90 20.97
N THR A 584 1.39 -45.62 20.29
CA THR A 584 1.93 -46.51 19.24
C THR A 584 3.45 -46.48 19.28
N ASN A 585 4.02 -47.62 19.69
CA ASN A 585 5.42 -47.98 19.56
C ASN A 585 5.80 -48.09 18.08
N ILE A 586 6.79 -47.33 17.61
CA ILE A 586 7.64 -47.71 16.48
C ILE A 586 9.08 -47.28 16.79
N SER A 587 9.93 -48.30 16.96
CA SER A 587 11.38 -48.21 16.95
C SER A 587 11.88 -48.16 15.50
N VAL A 588 12.64 -47.14 15.10
CA VAL A 588 13.67 -47.29 14.04
C VAL A 588 14.81 -46.30 14.29
N ILE A 589 16.00 -46.87 14.18
CA ILE A 589 17.36 -46.34 14.29
C ILE A 589 17.71 -45.50 13.06
N CYS A 590 18.38 -44.35 13.20
CA CYS A 590 19.16 -43.75 12.12
C CYS A 590 20.38 -42.98 12.67
N GLU A 591 21.57 -43.42 12.26
CA GLU A 591 22.88 -42.81 12.48
C GLU A 591 23.07 -41.53 11.64
N PRO A 592 23.83 -40.52 12.11
CA PRO A 592 24.28 -39.42 11.27
C PRO A 592 25.69 -39.66 10.72
N THR A 593 25.81 -39.88 9.42
CA THR A 593 27.09 -39.86 8.70
C THR A 593 27.46 -38.42 8.33
N PHE A 594 28.54 -37.90 8.93
CA PHE A 594 29.20 -36.67 8.51
C PHE A 594 30.04 -36.93 7.24
N THR A 595 29.81 -36.19 6.16
CA THR A 595 30.78 -36.07 5.06
C THR A 595 31.03 -34.61 4.72
N SER A 596 32.24 -34.18 5.07
CA SER A 596 32.88 -32.95 4.64
C SER A 596 33.40 -33.09 3.21
N THR A 597 33.31 -32.03 2.38
CA THR A 597 34.29 -31.71 1.32
C THR A 597 34.03 -30.30 0.73
N PRO A 598 35.02 -29.67 0.07
CA PRO A 598 35.37 -28.26 0.28
C PRO A 598 34.91 -27.28 -0.82
N LYS A 599 34.96 -25.98 -0.46
CA LYS A 599 34.84 -24.80 -1.34
C LYS A 599 36.03 -24.66 -2.30
N PRO A 600 35.83 -23.94 -3.41
CA PRO A 600 36.84 -23.02 -3.94
C PRO A 600 36.37 -21.55 -3.98
N ASP A 601 37.38 -20.69 -4.06
CA ASP A 601 37.40 -19.23 -3.95
C ASP A 601 36.58 -18.44 -4.99
N GLU A 602 36.03 -17.28 -4.59
CA GLU A 602 36.52 -15.98 -5.06
C GLU A 602 35.68 -14.77 -4.57
N LYS A 603 36.42 -13.66 -4.41
CA LYS A 603 36.03 -12.23 -4.51
C LYS A 603 35.31 -11.55 -3.35
N LYS A 604 36.16 -10.80 -2.62
CA LYS A 604 35.85 -9.65 -1.77
C LYS A 604 35.03 -8.60 -2.53
N THR A 605 33.83 -8.32 -2.04
CA THR A 605 33.18 -7.01 -2.19
C THR A 605 32.65 -6.55 -0.84
N LYS A 606 33.21 -5.43 -0.35
CA LYS A 606 32.76 -4.73 0.85
C LYS A 606 31.33 -4.24 0.65
N SER A 607 30.40 -4.73 1.47
CA SER A 607 29.18 -3.98 1.78
C SER A 607 28.79 -4.24 3.24
N ARG A 608 28.46 -3.15 3.91
CA ARG A 608 28.21 -2.99 5.35
C ARG A 608 26.77 -3.42 5.66
N PRO A 609 26.48 -4.33 6.60
CA PRO A 609 25.10 -4.54 7.02
C PRO A 609 24.74 -3.62 8.20
N ARG A 610 23.61 -2.94 8.04
CA ARG A 610 22.88 -2.23 9.08
C ARG A 610 22.37 -3.25 10.11
N SER A 611 22.55 -2.91 11.38
CA SER A 611 21.97 -3.62 12.52
C SER A 611 20.45 -3.64 12.44
N ARG A 612 19.87 -4.84 12.49
CA ARG A 612 18.48 -5.06 12.90
C ARG A 612 18.50 -5.88 14.18
N THR A 613 17.93 -5.28 15.20
CA THR A 613 17.61 -5.77 16.54
C THR A 613 16.96 -7.14 16.52
N SER A 614 17.49 -8.07 17.32
CA SER A 614 16.81 -9.30 17.72
C SER A 614 16.30 -9.15 19.17
N PRO A 615 15.09 -9.65 19.48
CA PRO A 615 14.52 -9.56 20.81
C PRO A 615 15.18 -10.55 21.77
N ASN A 616 15.35 -10.05 22.99
CA ASN A 616 15.95 -10.70 24.15
C ASN A 616 15.11 -11.91 24.58
N ASN A 617 15.70 -13.11 24.60
CA ASN A 617 15.10 -14.29 25.24
C ASN A 617 16.20 -15.02 26.04
N ASN A 618 16.39 -14.56 27.28
CA ASN A 618 17.40 -15.05 28.23
C ASN A 618 16.95 -16.36 28.88
N ASN A 619 17.03 -17.46 28.14
CA ASN A 619 17.09 -18.82 28.70
C ASN A 619 18.05 -19.68 27.85
N LYS A 620 19.26 -19.18 27.62
CA LYS A 620 20.33 -19.96 26.97
C LYS A 620 21.19 -20.62 28.04
N SER A 621 20.92 -21.90 28.28
CA SER A 621 22.01 -22.85 28.56
C SER A 621 22.90 -22.83 27.31
N ASP A 622 24.04 -22.16 27.46
CA ASP A 622 24.94 -21.78 26.38
C ASP A 622 25.47 -23.03 25.64
N PRO A 623 25.30 -23.16 24.31
CA PRO A 623 25.83 -24.31 23.53
C PRO A 623 27.36 -24.36 23.51
N THR A 624 28.00 -23.29 23.98
CA THR A 624 29.43 -23.22 24.32
C THR A 624 29.80 -24.14 25.48
N SER A 625 28.87 -24.59 26.33
CA SER A 625 29.17 -25.44 27.49
C SER A 625 29.65 -26.85 27.12
N CYS A 626 29.14 -27.48 26.06
CA CYS A 626 29.59 -28.83 25.68
C CYS A 626 30.98 -28.80 25.03
N GLY A 627 31.26 -27.78 24.22
CA GLY A 627 32.57 -27.57 23.62
C GLY A 627 33.65 -27.31 24.68
N THR A 628 33.36 -26.43 25.65
CA THR A 628 34.29 -26.15 26.75
C THR A 628 34.46 -27.34 27.71
N LEU A 629 33.40 -28.12 27.97
CA LEU A 629 33.50 -29.38 28.71
C LEU A 629 34.35 -30.41 27.96
N SER A 630 34.22 -30.51 26.65
CA SER A 630 35.05 -31.42 25.84
C SER A 630 36.52 -31.02 25.85
N GLU A 631 36.83 -29.73 25.73
CA GLU A 631 38.21 -29.21 25.86
C GLU A 631 38.77 -29.48 27.27
N THR A 632 37.93 -29.28 28.30
CA THR A 632 38.26 -29.56 29.69
C THR A 632 38.63 -31.03 29.89
N ILE A 633 37.83 -31.98 29.38
CA ILE A 633 38.12 -33.41 29.47
C ILE A 633 39.46 -33.73 28.78
N VAL A 634 39.71 -33.16 27.60
CA VAL A 634 40.99 -33.37 26.88
C VAL A 634 42.18 -32.93 27.71
N ASP A 635 42.10 -31.76 28.36
CA ASP A 635 43.17 -31.28 29.22
C ASP A 635 43.31 -32.12 30.49
N GLN A 636 42.19 -32.54 31.09
CA GLN A 636 42.19 -33.45 32.24
C GLN A 636 42.85 -34.79 31.94
N VAL A 637 42.60 -35.36 30.74
CA VAL A 637 43.25 -36.60 30.30
C VAL A 637 44.75 -36.41 30.14
N LYS A 638 45.22 -35.25 29.65
CA LYS A 638 46.66 -34.96 29.53
C LYS A 638 47.35 -34.93 30.90
N PHE A 639 46.76 -34.24 31.88
CA PHE A 639 47.31 -34.18 33.24
C PHE A 639 47.31 -35.56 33.91
N LEU A 640 46.23 -36.33 33.75
CA LEU A 640 46.16 -37.70 34.25
C LEU A 640 47.21 -38.61 33.63
N ARG A 641 47.41 -38.52 32.32
CA ARG A 641 48.46 -39.27 31.61
C ARG A 641 49.84 -38.98 32.19
N HIS A 642 50.16 -37.71 32.43
CA HIS A 642 51.44 -37.31 32.98
C HIS A 642 51.65 -37.81 34.42
N ALA A 643 50.60 -37.76 35.25
CA ALA A 643 50.67 -38.28 36.62
C ALA A 643 50.82 -39.82 36.66
N ILE A 644 50.17 -40.55 35.75
CA ILE A 644 50.32 -42.00 35.63
C ILE A 644 51.73 -42.35 35.13
N GLU A 645 52.28 -41.61 34.16
CA GLU A 645 53.66 -41.80 33.70
C GLU A 645 54.67 -41.60 34.82
N HIS A 646 54.49 -40.55 35.64
CA HIS A 646 55.29 -40.31 36.83
C HIS A 646 55.16 -41.45 37.85
N LEU A 647 53.93 -41.93 38.12
CA LEU A 647 53.70 -43.08 38.99
C LEU A 647 54.41 -44.34 38.48
N MET A 648 54.38 -44.61 37.17
CA MET A 648 55.08 -45.75 36.57
C MET A 648 56.60 -45.62 36.66
N GLU A 649 57.14 -44.42 36.52
CA GLU A 649 58.58 -44.15 36.65
C GLU A 649 59.04 -44.30 38.11
N MET A 650 58.25 -43.81 39.06
CA MET A 650 58.40 -44.08 40.49
C MET A 650 58.42 -45.58 40.78
N PHE A 651 57.44 -46.35 40.29
CA PHE A 651 57.40 -47.80 40.49
C PHE A 651 58.63 -48.52 39.90
N LYS A 652 59.16 -48.07 38.76
CA LYS A 652 60.40 -48.60 38.17
C LYS A 652 61.65 -48.30 39.00
N GLN A 653 61.66 -47.21 39.78
CA GLN A 653 62.77 -46.89 40.69
C GLN A 653 62.69 -47.67 42.02
N TRP A 654 61.52 -48.24 42.34
CA TRP A 654 61.28 -49.04 43.55
C TRP A 654 61.47 -50.55 43.32
N GLN A 655 61.64 -50.99 42.07
CA GLN A 655 62.14 -52.32 41.68
C GLN A 655 63.66 -52.29 41.54
#